data_AF-A0A7K1TB22-F1
#
_entry.id   AF-A0A7K1TB22-F1
#
_cell.length_a   1.000
_cell.length_b   1.000
_cell.length_c   1.000
_cell.angle_alpha   90.00
_cell.angle_beta   90.00
_cell.angle_gamma   90.00
#
_symmetry.space_group_name_H-M   'P 1'
#
loop_
_entity.id
_entity.type
_entity.pdbx_description
1 polymer ?
#
loop_
_entity_poly.entity_id
_entity_poly.type
_entity_poly.pdbx_seq_one_letter_code
_entity_poly.pdbx_strand_id
1 'polypeptide(L)'
;MNPTPTSELLWIAVPGGITGTADLRQAILRVLVVPRLQGSSLAGEGMANWPPPGLATATLAVDFGADADHLLPPVLVAPPHIQAQPGLWEAFFGPATTLRPAEPPTAPVPVTVADTTVRAAAIDATFSAAAATKITPDPASHAELDRVVRKQLNTYWRDDTLPPPPSPIGPTPVAAPVDFHRTLSLLREHPAVLRALGLIIELRLPVAQLPAGLTGVVQVRWPDAPAAPTLPAIVSPFTQYEFEPASQRFLPASTPTISAGMVTLTDDRAAPNGAAKKPRWGVVTVDVDAGAQRLRDAARTLASTDAANAAAAHKAAPNGGPLAGQPSPAQLPALRTAGLLLVRHARQQDFDARQQVARANGQRGAMSTAVLTADDLVLGYRLDINRGGEWRSLHEREATYRVGDLTIATEQPFEEGHLKAQAAVRGSDGALRTDEVVARWSGWSLAVPPPLASSANGGQPMRRLGALPFDFDLTFNVKKGSLPRLQFTQAYQMRARVADIAGGGLGLADPAAARCATASVIYRRYEPVASPELRLPPDVEASSFGPGEALDLLAVRSDPAGNPPTPAGTFLAQNPLYAAYTAARRVLRPPTIALDLAQQHPGALVGAADQTLAALQQAGAPGGSTGSLFAGPLALPDPAAEGIAAFAQPEPGAAVQEPLLHSWAGTWPALDTKQVVLADAPGPAATTAWVAEQLAIALPPAEQLTLELSTFMRGDFLDHFAIKEQLPSESETTVLLGRHPLATPAHIVRLVHAVRRPLQNPAGTLAAVREPGQTFALLSPTPALLTVHAKSTAKLEITAAWTEYSDETTSSVTAAPVQAVVIGPYDKALAEPLRHELGDTRHRMVSYTLTAVSRFRQFFRAEEAPEAFLAPTPLPALNVPSSARPHPPLVLSTRPAFRWEQENATRSDGTSATIRRRHALLRVELQRPWFQSGEGEQLAVIVGPSNQPAAGVQPFLTQVGRDPIWDTPTPEQWPTPPAFAATAGPAAEVLVDSGVATVVAVPYEVWFHDDRWYADIALPGVAAASYCPFVQLAVARYQPSSLPHLELSSIVHTELVQLLPERTLTVNRRGPAAVEILLEGLGPTGPQPNQVDLIVEQCLLPPGVSATTVELTALTPPADTTLAWVAVATATGALGTRLSAQLPASPAGPLRVRVREVERLETGAGAAGAPGTSAELTQRIVFTEVQLIASA
;
A
#
# COMPACT_ATOMS: atom_id res chain seq x y z
N MET A 1 -40.56 57.27 32.39
CA MET A 1 -39.43 57.58 33.29
C MET A 1 -39.22 56.34 34.14
N ASN A 2 -38.11 55.63 33.97
CA ASN A 2 -37.80 54.52 34.87
C ASN A 2 -37.41 55.12 36.23
N PRO A 3 -37.97 54.64 37.35
CA PRO A 3 -37.51 55.06 38.67
C PRO A 3 -36.02 54.77 38.81
N THR A 4 -35.30 55.71 39.40
CA THR A 4 -33.89 55.52 39.77
C THR A 4 -33.80 54.27 40.66
N PRO A 5 -32.94 53.29 40.35
CA PRO A 5 -32.84 52.08 41.14
C PRO A 5 -32.39 52.43 42.56
N THR A 6 -33.11 51.92 43.56
CA THR A 6 -32.81 52.09 44.99
C THR A 6 -32.22 50.81 45.58
N SER A 7 -31.41 50.92 46.63
CA SER A 7 -30.88 49.75 47.35
C SER A 7 -32.01 48.95 48.03
N GLU A 8 -31.99 47.63 47.87
CA GLU A 8 -32.97 46.71 48.43
C GLU A 8 -32.30 45.45 49.01
N LEU A 9 -32.93 44.85 50.02
CA LEU A 9 -32.63 43.50 50.51
C LEU A 9 -33.76 42.57 50.08
N LEU A 10 -33.48 41.66 49.14
CA LEU A 10 -34.47 40.65 48.78
C LEU A 10 -34.51 39.55 49.83
N TRP A 11 -35.69 39.30 50.39
CA TRP A 11 -35.93 38.23 51.37
C TRP A 11 -36.75 37.12 50.71
N ILE A 12 -36.05 36.09 50.20
CA ILE A 12 -36.69 35.00 49.47
C ILE A 12 -37.06 33.89 50.47
N ALA A 13 -38.36 33.65 50.64
CA ALA A 13 -38.88 32.58 51.48
C ALA A 13 -38.76 31.21 50.77
N VAL A 14 -38.11 30.24 51.41
CA VAL A 14 -37.82 28.91 50.84
C VAL A 14 -38.32 27.83 51.82
N PRO A 15 -39.50 27.23 51.56
CA PRO A 15 -40.00 26.10 52.34
C PRO A 15 -38.98 24.94 52.33
N GLY A 16 -38.68 24.40 53.50
CA GLY A 16 -37.49 23.58 53.75
C GLY A 16 -37.76 22.19 54.34
N GLY A 17 -39.01 21.74 54.35
CA GLY A 17 -39.46 20.47 54.92
C GLY A 17 -39.99 20.56 56.35
N ILE A 18 -40.29 19.40 56.94
CA ILE A 18 -40.75 19.27 58.33
C ILE A 18 -39.72 18.45 59.12
N THR A 19 -39.40 18.89 60.33
CA THR A 19 -38.46 18.25 61.25
C THR A 19 -39.12 17.97 62.61
N GLY A 20 -38.52 17.11 63.44
CA GLY A 20 -39.02 16.77 64.78
C GLY A 20 -39.86 15.47 64.85
N THR A 21 -40.15 15.02 66.07
CA THR A 21 -40.99 13.84 66.35
C THR A 21 -42.49 14.17 66.25
N ALA A 22 -43.37 13.17 66.26
CA ALA A 22 -44.80 13.30 65.94
C ALA A 22 -45.52 14.46 66.67
N ASP A 23 -45.19 14.71 67.94
CA ASP A 23 -45.87 15.72 68.77
C ASP A 23 -45.18 17.10 68.77
N LEU A 24 -43.99 17.22 68.17
CA LEU A 24 -43.16 18.45 68.15
C LEU A 24 -42.72 18.82 66.72
N ARG A 25 -43.54 18.50 65.71
CA ARG A 25 -43.19 18.79 64.31
C ARG A 25 -43.09 20.29 64.05
N GLN A 26 -41.96 20.70 63.49
CA GLN A 26 -41.69 22.07 63.07
C GLN A 26 -41.44 22.09 61.57
N ALA A 27 -42.19 22.94 60.86
CA ALA A 27 -41.91 23.26 59.47
C ALA A 27 -40.76 24.27 59.42
N ILE A 28 -39.80 24.00 58.55
CA ILE A 28 -38.62 24.84 58.36
C ILE A 28 -38.89 25.77 57.19
N LEU A 29 -38.82 27.08 57.43
CA LEU A 29 -38.86 28.10 56.39
C LEU A 29 -37.54 28.87 56.41
N ARG A 30 -36.77 28.79 55.32
CA ARG A 30 -35.50 29.51 55.20
C ARG A 30 -35.73 30.83 54.47
N VAL A 31 -35.12 31.91 54.94
CA VAL A 31 -35.11 33.20 54.25
C VAL A 31 -33.71 33.43 53.71
N LEU A 32 -33.58 33.42 52.39
CA LEU A 32 -32.33 33.82 51.74
C LEU A 32 -32.34 35.34 51.54
N VAL A 33 -31.35 36.00 52.14
CA VAL A 33 -31.15 37.45 52.02
C VAL A 33 -30.21 37.73 50.86
N VAL A 34 -30.70 38.45 49.85
CA VAL A 34 -29.91 38.83 48.66
C VAL A 34 -29.82 40.36 48.58
N PRO A 35 -28.69 40.96 49.01
CA PRO A 35 -28.48 42.40 48.92
C PRO A 35 -28.31 42.88 47.46
N ARG A 36 -29.04 43.92 47.09
CA ARG A 36 -28.89 44.67 45.83
C ARG A 36 -28.70 46.14 46.17
N LEU A 37 -27.44 46.57 46.23
CA LEU A 37 -27.06 47.87 46.75
C LEU A 37 -26.68 48.79 45.60
N GLN A 38 -27.06 50.07 45.68
CA GLN A 38 -26.88 51.06 44.62
C GLN A 38 -25.86 52.17 44.99
N GLY A 39 -25.46 52.28 46.26
CA GLY A 39 -24.45 53.23 46.72
C GLY A 39 -23.01 52.77 46.51
N SER A 40 -22.09 53.50 47.16
CA SER A 40 -20.64 53.40 46.94
C SER A 40 -19.85 52.76 48.09
N SER A 41 -20.48 52.47 49.23
CA SER A 41 -19.84 51.76 50.36
C SER A 41 -20.86 50.99 51.20
N LEU A 42 -20.43 49.91 51.86
CA LEU A 42 -21.31 49.11 52.74
C LEU A 42 -21.80 49.89 53.97
N ALA A 43 -20.97 50.78 54.51
CA ALA A 43 -21.34 51.63 55.64
C ALA A 43 -22.46 52.61 55.28
N GLY A 44 -22.39 53.24 54.09
CA GLY A 44 -23.45 54.13 53.60
C GLY A 44 -24.77 53.43 53.29
N GLU A 45 -24.73 52.10 53.16
CA GLU A 45 -25.88 51.23 52.87
C GLU A 45 -26.37 50.47 54.11
N GLY A 46 -25.89 50.80 55.32
CA GLY A 46 -26.33 50.13 56.55
C GLY A 46 -25.86 48.68 56.71
N MET A 47 -24.87 48.24 55.90
CA MET A 47 -24.36 46.87 55.86
C MET A 47 -22.89 46.75 56.31
N ALA A 48 -22.36 47.75 57.04
CA ALA A 48 -21.03 47.65 57.63
C ALA A 48 -20.92 46.49 58.63
N ASN A 49 -21.97 46.25 59.42
CA ASN A 49 -22.07 45.14 60.36
C ASN A 49 -23.36 44.37 60.06
N TRP A 50 -23.26 43.12 59.60
CA TRP A 50 -24.39 42.26 59.33
C TRP A 50 -24.24 40.91 60.04
N PRO A 51 -25.32 40.33 60.58
CA PRO A 51 -26.67 40.89 60.71
C PRO A 51 -26.74 42.04 61.74
N PRO A 52 -27.65 43.03 61.57
CA PRO A 52 -27.79 44.12 62.53
C PRO A 52 -28.30 43.57 63.88
N PRO A 53 -27.87 44.13 65.04
CA PRO A 53 -28.23 43.59 66.35
C PRO A 53 -29.75 43.43 66.58
N GLY A 54 -30.55 44.36 66.05
CA GLY A 54 -32.01 44.32 66.17
C GLY A 54 -32.67 43.15 65.44
N LEU A 55 -32.01 42.54 64.44
CA LEU A 55 -32.56 41.39 63.70
C LEU A 55 -32.50 40.10 64.54
N ALA A 56 -31.48 39.93 65.38
CA ALA A 56 -31.31 38.75 66.23
C ALA A 56 -32.41 38.64 67.32
N THR A 57 -33.03 39.76 67.69
CA THR A 57 -34.13 39.82 68.66
C THR A 57 -35.47 40.23 68.02
N ALA A 58 -35.54 40.28 66.69
CA ALA A 58 -36.73 40.73 65.98
C ALA A 58 -37.89 39.72 66.09
N THR A 59 -39.11 40.24 65.92
CA THR A 59 -40.29 39.43 65.59
C THR A 59 -40.49 39.49 64.08
N LEU A 60 -40.38 38.35 63.41
CA LEU A 60 -40.64 38.24 61.97
C LEU A 60 -42.06 37.76 61.73
N ALA A 61 -42.73 38.34 60.73
CA ALA A 61 -44.08 37.96 60.32
C ALA A 61 -44.02 37.08 59.07
N VAL A 62 -44.57 35.87 59.14
CA VAL A 62 -44.69 34.96 58.02
C VAL A 62 -46.13 35.02 57.51
N ASP A 63 -46.34 35.62 56.34
CA ASP A 63 -47.67 35.70 55.72
C ASP A 63 -47.90 34.48 54.84
N PHE A 64 -49.03 33.80 55.05
CA PHE A 64 -49.54 32.73 54.19
C PHE A 64 -50.78 33.22 53.44
N GLY A 65 -51.05 32.70 52.25
CA GLY A 65 -52.27 33.04 51.50
C GLY A 65 -52.60 32.01 50.44
N ALA A 66 -53.82 32.05 49.92
CA ALA A 66 -54.18 31.25 48.74
C ALA A 66 -53.44 31.77 47.49
N ASP A 67 -53.30 33.09 47.40
CA ASP A 67 -52.52 33.83 46.41
C ASP A 67 -51.99 35.13 47.06
N ALA A 68 -51.29 35.96 46.27
CA ALA A 68 -50.66 37.19 46.76
C ALA A 68 -51.67 38.27 47.23
N ASP A 69 -52.93 38.19 46.80
CA ASP A 69 -53.98 39.16 47.12
C ASP A 69 -54.85 38.71 48.32
N HIS A 70 -54.84 37.41 48.65
CA HIS A 70 -55.66 36.80 49.70
C HIS A 70 -54.82 36.19 50.83
N LEU A 71 -54.26 37.06 51.69
CA LEU A 71 -53.41 36.67 52.83
C LEU A 71 -54.21 36.37 54.11
N LEU A 72 -53.72 35.40 54.88
CA LEU A 72 -54.16 35.01 56.22
C LEU A 72 -53.41 35.83 57.29
N PRO A 73 -53.90 35.84 58.55
CA PRO A 73 -53.14 36.42 59.66
C PRO A 73 -51.71 35.84 59.74
N PRO A 74 -50.67 36.67 59.91
CA PRO A 74 -49.29 36.20 59.89
C PRO A 74 -48.96 35.33 61.09
N VAL A 75 -48.13 34.31 60.86
CA VAL A 75 -47.48 33.56 61.94
C VAL A 75 -46.26 34.35 62.40
N LEU A 76 -46.22 34.73 63.68
CA LEU A 76 -45.13 35.51 64.25
C LEU A 76 -44.04 34.56 64.79
N VAL A 77 -42.78 34.83 64.43
CA VAL A 77 -41.61 34.07 64.86
C VAL A 77 -40.65 35.00 65.60
N ALA A 78 -40.40 34.71 66.88
CA ALA A 78 -39.49 35.49 67.71
C ALA A 78 -38.76 34.60 68.75
N PRO A 79 -37.42 34.69 68.87
CA PRO A 79 -36.48 35.27 67.89
C PRO A 79 -36.30 34.34 66.67
N PRO A 80 -35.92 34.86 65.49
CA PRO A 80 -35.50 34.04 64.36
C PRO A 80 -34.20 33.28 64.67
N HIS A 81 -34.01 32.10 64.06
CA HIS A 81 -32.77 31.35 64.20
C HIS A 81 -31.72 31.84 63.20
N ILE A 82 -30.74 32.60 63.69
CA ILE A 82 -29.65 33.17 62.90
C ILE A 82 -28.33 32.56 63.37
N GLN A 83 -27.59 31.95 62.45
CA GLN A 83 -26.34 31.22 62.73
C GLN A 83 -25.08 32.07 62.48
N ALA A 84 -25.22 33.40 62.52
CA ALA A 84 -24.13 34.31 62.19
C ALA A 84 -22.95 34.16 63.17
N GLN A 85 -21.77 33.84 62.64
CA GLN A 85 -20.54 33.69 63.41
C GLN A 85 -19.91 35.08 63.64
N PRO A 86 -19.62 35.47 64.90
CA PRO A 86 -18.99 36.77 65.19
C PRO A 86 -17.65 36.94 64.45
N GLY A 87 -17.40 38.14 63.90
CA GLY A 87 -16.16 38.50 63.19
C GLY A 87 -16.06 37.98 61.75
N LEU A 88 -16.98 37.12 61.31
CA LEU A 88 -16.92 36.51 59.98
C LEU A 88 -17.32 37.51 58.88
N TRP A 89 -18.29 38.39 59.14
CA TRP A 89 -18.69 39.42 58.19
C TRP A 89 -17.54 40.36 57.87
N GLU A 90 -16.80 40.82 58.89
CA GLU A 90 -15.65 41.71 58.75
C GLU A 90 -14.48 41.02 58.03
N ALA A 91 -14.31 39.70 58.22
CA ALA A 91 -13.26 38.92 57.54
C ALA A 91 -13.48 38.83 56.02
N PHE A 92 -14.74 38.75 55.56
CA PHE A 92 -15.09 38.79 54.13
C PHE A 92 -15.22 40.22 53.59
N PHE A 93 -15.78 41.13 54.37
CA PHE A 93 -16.25 42.45 53.94
C PHE A 93 -15.65 43.60 54.77
N GLY A 94 -14.34 43.56 54.99
CA GLY A 94 -13.62 44.61 55.72
C GLY A 94 -13.64 45.99 55.02
N PRO A 95 -13.00 47.02 55.61
CA PRO A 95 -13.07 48.41 55.13
C PRO A 95 -12.59 48.64 53.69
N ALA A 96 -11.74 47.74 53.16
CA ALA A 96 -11.22 47.81 51.80
C ALA A 96 -12.19 47.22 50.74
N THR A 97 -13.36 46.74 51.14
CA THR A 97 -14.34 46.14 50.23
C THR A 97 -14.88 47.18 49.26
N THR A 98 -14.70 46.92 47.97
CA THR A 98 -15.29 47.76 46.92
C THR A 98 -16.77 47.40 46.74
N LEU A 99 -17.61 48.44 46.62
CA LEU A 99 -19.04 48.31 46.30
C LEU A 99 -19.32 49.05 44.99
N ARG A 100 -19.72 48.31 43.95
CA ARG A 100 -20.26 48.89 42.72
C ARG A 100 -21.79 48.85 42.77
N PRO A 101 -22.50 49.80 42.13
CA PRO A 101 -23.95 49.74 42.03
C PRO A 101 -24.39 48.43 41.36
N ALA A 102 -25.42 47.79 41.92
CA ALA A 102 -25.97 46.56 41.35
C ALA A 102 -26.59 46.85 39.98
N GLU A 103 -26.00 46.27 38.93
CA GLU A 103 -26.51 46.44 37.56
C GLU A 103 -27.80 45.64 37.35
N PRO A 104 -28.77 46.17 36.57
CA PRO A 104 -29.94 45.41 36.17
C PRO A 104 -29.51 44.20 35.31
N PRO A 105 -30.30 43.10 35.32
CA PRO A 105 -29.96 41.91 34.53
C PRO A 105 -29.82 42.28 33.05
N THR A 106 -28.65 42.03 32.46
CA THR A 106 -28.48 42.12 31.00
C THR A 106 -29.40 41.13 30.30
N ALA A 107 -29.85 41.45 29.09
CA ALA A 107 -30.63 40.52 28.27
C ALA A 107 -29.93 39.15 28.23
N PRO A 108 -30.65 38.04 28.51
CA PRO A 108 -30.01 36.74 28.61
C PRO A 108 -29.39 36.36 27.26
N VAL A 109 -28.13 35.95 27.28
CA VAL A 109 -27.37 35.56 26.09
C VAL A 109 -27.87 34.20 25.60
N PRO A 110 -28.15 34.00 24.30
CA PRO A 110 -28.51 32.69 23.76
C PRO A 110 -27.44 31.64 24.05
N VAL A 111 -27.87 30.42 24.38
CA VAL A 111 -27.00 29.28 24.63
C VAL A 111 -27.20 28.27 23.51
N THR A 112 -26.11 27.79 22.89
CA THR A 112 -26.15 26.70 21.92
C THR A 112 -25.90 25.37 22.62
N VAL A 113 -26.78 24.39 22.39
CA VAL A 113 -26.68 23.04 22.96
C VAL A 113 -26.20 22.05 21.88
N ALA A 114 -25.25 21.17 22.23
CA ALA A 114 -24.82 20.09 21.35
C ALA A 114 -25.82 18.92 21.32
N ASP A 115 -26.12 18.39 20.12
CA ASP A 115 -27.06 17.27 19.90
C ASP A 115 -26.48 15.89 20.26
N THR A 116 -26.05 15.72 21.51
CA THR A 116 -25.36 14.51 21.99
C THR A 116 -26.26 13.28 21.97
N THR A 117 -27.56 13.40 22.23
CA THR A 117 -28.48 12.26 22.17
C THR A 117 -28.70 11.74 20.75
N VAL A 118 -28.69 12.61 19.75
CA VAL A 118 -28.77 12.23 18.32
C VAL A 118 -27.50 11.47 17.90
N ARG A 119 -26.32 11.98 18.30
CA ARG A 119 -25.04 11.31 18.02
C ARG A 119 -24.93 9.96 18.73
N ALA A 120 -25.39 9.86 19.98
CA ALA A 120 -25.41 8.61 20.73
C ALA A 120 -26.28 7.55 20.03
N ALA A 121 -27.47 7.94 19.55
CA ALA A 121 -28.35 7.05 18.79
C ALA A 121 -27.72 6.59 17.46
N ALA A 122 -26.99 7.47 16.77
CA ALA A 122 -26.27 7.11 15.55
C ALA A 122 -25.10 6.13 15.81
N ILE A 123 -24.38 6.30 16.94
CA ILE A 123 -23.33 5.36 17.38
C ILE A 123 -23.95 3.99 17.66
N ASP A 124 -25.02 3.96 18.44
CA ASP A 124 -25.74 2.73 18.77
C ASP A 124 -26.24 2.01 17.52
N ALA A 125 -26.91 2.73 16.60
CA ALA A 125 -27.36 2.16 15.33
C ALA A 125 -26.22 1.58 14.49
N THR A 126 -25.07 2.26 14.43
CA THR A 126 -23.89 1.83 13.68
C THR A 126 -23.30 0.54 14.25
N PHE A 127 -23.06 0.50 15.56
CA PHE A 127 -22.42 -0.64 16.22
C PHE A 127 -23.37 -1.81 16.40
N SER A 128 -24.63 -1.57 16.72
CA SER A 128 -25.65 -2.63 16.84
C SER A 128 -25.87 -3.34 15.50
N ALA A 129 -25.91 -2.61 14.38
CA ALA A 129 -26.00 -3.23 13.05
C ALA A 129 -24.76 -4.07 12.70
N ALA A 130 -23.56 -3.57 13.01
CA ALA A 130 -22.33 -4.31 12.75
C ALA A 130 -22.20 -5.55 13.66
N ALA A 131 -22.56 -5.44 14.94
CA ALA A 131 -22.55 -6.52 15.92
C ALA A 131 -23.57 -7.63 15.61
N ALA A 132 -24.72 -7.28 15.03
CA ALA A 132 -25.75 -8.23 14.60
C ALA A 132 -25.37 -9.04 13.34
N THR A 133 -24.24 -8.71 12.70
CA THR A 133 -23.77 -9.45 11.53
C THR A 133 -23.23 -10.81 11.97
N LYS A 134 -23.70 -11.89 11.34
CA LYS A 134 -23.22 -13.26 11.64
C LYS A 134 -21.79 -13.43 11.14
N ILE A 135 -20.86 -13.64 12.07
CA ILE A 135 -19.44 -13.90 11.81
C ILE A 135 -19.06 -15.29 12.28
N THR A 136 -18.38 -16.04 11.42
CA THR A 136 -17.79 -17.35 11.71
C THR A 136 -16.26 -17.24 11.75
N PRO A 137 -15.53 -18.26 12.24
CA PRO A 137 -14.07 -18.25 12.20
C PRO A 137 -13.47 -18.17 10.78
N ASP A 138 -14.26 -18.46 9.74
CA ASP A 138 -13.87 -18.35 8.33
C ASP A 138 -13.80 -16.88 7.90
N PRO A 139 -12.63 -16.38 7.44
CA PRO A 139 -12.46 -15.02 6.93
C PRO A 139 -13.44 -14.64 5.82
N ALA A 140 -13.96 -15.59 5.04
CA ALA A 140 -14.95 -15.30 4.00
C ALA A 140 -16.25 -14.69 4.58
N SER A 141 -16.57 -14.98 5.84
CA SER A 141 -17.73 -14.39 6.53
C SER A 141 -17.59 -12.88 6.79
N HIS A 142 -16.37 -12.33 6.73
CA HIS A 142 -16.10 -10.92 7.00
C HIS A 142 -16.57 -9.99 5.87
N ALA A 143 -16.83 -10.50 4.67
CA ALA A 143 -17.30 -9.69 3.54
C ALA A 143 -18.66 -9.04 3.82
N GLU A 144 -19.55 -9.73 4.54
CA GLU A 144 -20.84 -9.18 4.92
C GLU A 144 -20.71 -8.08 5.99
N LEU A 145 -19.79 -8.25 6.95
CA LEU A 145 -19.46 -7.21 7.92
C LEU A 145 -18.95 -5.94 7.25
N ASP A 146 -18.02 -6.09 6.30
CA ASP A 146 -17.50 -4.97 5.49
C ASP A 146 -18.65 -4.21 4.81
N ARG A 147 -19.58 -4.94 4.16
CA ARG A 147 -20.75 -4.36 3.51
C ARG A 147 -21.65 -3.58 4.48
N VAL A 148 -21.91 -4.15 5.66
CA VAL A 148 -22.74 -3.49 6.70
C VAL A 148 -22.03 -2.25 7.24
N VAL A 149 -20.75 -2.34 7.59
CA VAL A 149 -19.96 -1.21 8.10
C VAL A 149 -19.93 -0.05 7.10
N ARG A 150 -19.64 -0.34 5.82
CA ARG A 150 -19.67 0.68 4.75
C ARG A 150 -21.03 1.36 4.66
N LYS A 151 -22.12 0.60 4.74
CA LYS A 151 -23.49 1.15 4.72
C LYS A 151 -23.71 2.10 5.89
N GLN A 152 -23.38 1.69 7.12
CA GLN A 152 -23.59 2.51 8.32
C GLN A 152 -22.75 3.79 8.32
N LEU A 153 -21.47 3.71 7.96
CA LEU A 153 -20.58 4.88 7.81
C LEU A 153 -21.15 5.88 6.79
N ASN A 154 -21.64 5.39 5.66
CA ASN A 154 -22.24 6.23 4.63
C ASN A 154 -23.58 6.86 5.04
N THR A 155 -24.40 6.14 5.82
CA THR A 155 -25.73 6.64 6.23
C THR A 155 -25.64 7.70 7.33
N TYR A 156 -24.78 7.52 8.33
CA TYR A 156 -24.79 8.36 9.54
C TYR A 156 -23.61 9.34 9.65
N TRP A 157 -22.50 9.10 8.95
CA TRP A 157 -21.22 9.76 9.26
C TRP A 157 -20.52 10.44 8.08
N ARG A 158 -21.14 10.43 6.89
CA ARG A 158 -20.58 10.97 5.63
C ARG A 158 -20.70 12.49 5.47
N ASP A 159 -21.19 13.21 6.49
CA ASP A 159 -21.56 14.61 6.35
C ASP A 159 -20.35 15.54 6.09
N ASP A 160 -20.46 16.39 5.06
CA ASP A 160 -19.40 17.23 4.46
C ASP A 160 -19.23 18.60 5.14
N THR A 161 -20.06 18.92 6.14
CA THR A 161 -20.00 20.22 6.82
C THR A 161 -19.11 20.15 8.06
N LEU A 162 -17.84 20.51 7.89
CA LEU A 162 -16.96 20.80 9.03
C LEU A 162 -17.50 22.01 9.80
N PRO A 163 -17.72 21.93 11.12
CA PRO A 163 -17.65 23.13 11.92
C PRO A 163 -16.23 23.71 11.74
N PRO A 164 -16.10 25.03 11.55
CA PRO A 164 -14.80 25.65 11.37
C PRO A 164 -13.87 25.29 12.55
N PRO A 165 -12.56 25.15 12.31
CA PRO A 165 -11.61 24.90 13.38
C PRO A 165 -11.81 25.96 14.48
N PRO A 166 -11.73 25.58 15.77
CA PRO A 166 -11.90 26.51 16.86
C PRO A 166 -10.93 27.68 16.64
N SER A 167 -11.46 28.90 16.62
CA SER A 167 -10.64 30.10 16.51
C SER A 167 -9.60 30.11 17.63
N PRO A 168 -8.38 30.61 17.38
CA PRO A 168 -7.33 30.69 18.40
C PRO A 168 -7.89 31.30 19.68
N ILE A 169 -7.54 30.71 20.83
CA ILE A 169 -7.97 31.17 22.14
C ILE A 169 -7.52 32.62 22.27
N GLY A 170 -8.47 33.55 22.12
CA GLY A 170 -8.23 34.96 22.44
C GLY A 170 -7.83 35.09 23.91
N PRO A 171 -7.09 36.13 24.29
CA PRO A 171 -6.68 36.33 25.67
C PRO A 171 -7.91 36.23 26.58
N THR A 172 -7.82 35.38 27.61
CA THR A 172 -8.87 35.27 28.63
C THR A 172 -9.15 36.69 29.14
N PRO A 173 -10.40 37.18 29.11
CA PRO A 173 -10.72 38.51 29.59
C PRO A 173 -10.15 38.69 31.00
N VAL A 174 -9.37 39.75 31.21
CA VAL A 174 -8.86 40.09 32.54
C VAL A 174 -10.06 40.21 33.47
N ALA A 175 -10.16 39.33 34.47
CA ALA A 175 -11.27 39.34 35.39
C ALA A 175 -11.34 40.70 36.08
N ALA A 176 -12.50 41.36 36.01
CA ALA A 176 -12.73 42.60 36.73
C ALA A 176 -12.47 42.37 38.24
N PRO A 177 -11.98 43.39 38.99
CA PRO A 177 -11.83 43.29 40.43
C PRO A 177 -13.12 42.78 41.09
N VAL A 178 -12.98 41.86 42.04
CA VAL A 178 -14.10 41.27 42.78
C VAL A 178 -14.61 42.31 43.78
N ASP A 179 -15.88 42.70 43.65
CA ASP A 179 -16.58 43.58 44.58
C ASP A 179 -17.46 42.78 45.56
N PHE A 180 -18.23 43.49 46.38
CA PHE A 180 -19.19 42.90 47.32
C PHE A 180 -20.19 41.94 46.65
N HIS A 181 -20.91 42.36 45.61
CA HIS A 181 -21.92 41.52 44.96
C HIS A 181 -21.30 40.30 44.27
N ARG A 182 -20.11 40.45 43.69
CA ARG A 182 -19.38 39.32 43.09
C ARG A 182 -18.91 38.33 44.15
N THR A 183 -18.45 38.80 45.30
CA THR A 183 -18.09 37.94 46.44
C THR A 183 -19.28 37.11 46.91
N LEU A 184 -20.43 37.75 47.17
CA LEU A 184 -21.66 37.04 47.54
C LEU A 184 -22.09 36.02 46.47
N SER A 185 -21.94 36.37 45.19
CA SER A 185 -22.24 35.46 44.08
C SER A 185 -21.35 34.23 44.07
N LEU A 186 -20.08 34.35 44.49
CA LEU A 186 -19.15 33.21 44.61
C LEU A 186 -19.48 32.34 45.83
N LEU A 187 -19.84 32.96 46.95
CA LEU A 187 -20.21 32.26 48.19
C LEU A 187 -21.57 31.55 48.12
N ARG A 188 -22.42 31.90 47.16
CA ARG A 188 -23.73 31.26 46.95
C ARG A 188 -23.67 29.74 46.77
N GLU A 189 -22.54 29.22 46.29
CA GLU A 189 -22.30 27.77 46.14
C GLU A 189 -22.03 27.06 47.48
N HIS A 190 -21.91 27.82 48.57
CA HIS A 190 -21.54 27.34 49.90
C HIS A 190 -22.59 27.78 50.95
N PRO A 191 -23.77 27.14 50.98
CA PRO A 191 -24.85 27.51 51.91
C PRO A 191 -24.46 27.48 53.40
N ALA A 192 -23.53 26.61 53.80
CA ALA A 192 -22.98 26.60 55.15
C ALA A 192 -22.29 27.94 55.49
N VAL A 193 -21.54 28.51 54.55
CA VAL A 193 -20.90 29.83 54.69
C VAL A 193 -21.94 30.94 54.72
N LEU A 194 -22.99 30.88 53.90
CA LEU A 194 -24.07 31.87 53.92
C LEU A 194 -24.86 31.86 55.25
N ARG A 195 -25.07 30.69 55.87
CA ARG A 195 -25.67 30.58 57.22
C ARG A 195 -24.76 31.23 58.26
N ALA A 196 -23.45 30.94 58.22
CA ALA A 196 -22.47 31.53 59.10
C ALA A 196 -22.30 33.05 58.90
N LEU A 197 -22.62 33.58 57.71
CA LEU A 197 -22.69 35.03 57.44
C LEU A 197 -24.03 35.65 57.83
N GLY A 198 -25.02 34.88 58.30
CA GLY A 198 -26.36 35.38 58.61
C GLY A 198 -27.17 35.80 57.37
N LEU A 199 -26.80 35.33 56.18
CA LEU A 199 -27.52 35.58 54.92
C LEU A 199 -28.59 34.53 54.63
N ILE A 200 -28.61 33.45 55.40
CA ILE A 200 -29.71 32.48 55.45
C ILE A 200 -30.25 32.47 56.87
N ILE A 201 -31.51 32.87 57.03
CA ILE A 201 -32.22 32.89 58.32
C ILE A 201 -33.15 31.69 58.36
N GLU A 202 -33.17 30.93 59.44
CA GLU A 202 -34.09 29.80 59.62
C GLU A 202 -35.25 30.18 60.53
N LEU A 203 -36.47 29.93 60.08
CA LEU A 203 -37.69 30.09 60.86
C LEU A 203 -38.30 28.72 61.12
N ARG A 204 -38.56 28.44 62.39
CA ARG A 204 -39.16 27.18 62.86
C ARG A 204 -40.63 27.46 63.18
N LEU A 205 -41.51 26.97 62.32
CA LEU A 205 -42.95 27.20 62.42
C LEU A 205 -43.62 25.96 63.02
N PRO A 206 -44.37 26.07 64.13
CA PRO A 206 -45.15 24.95 64.64
C PRO A 206 -46.15 24.47 63.57
N VAL A 207 -46.11 23.20 63.20
CA VAL A 207 -46.98 22.64 62.15
C VAL A 207 -48.47 22.86 62.45
N ALA A 208 -48.85 22.86 63.74
CA ALA A 208 -50.22 23.11 64.19
C ALA A 208 -50.71 24.56 63.94
N GLN A 209 -49.81 25.51 63.71
CA GLN A 209 -50.13 26.91 63.40
C GLN A 209 -50.16 27.18 61.90
N LEU A 210 -49.81 26.19 61.07
CA LEU A 210 -49.84 26.33 59.62
C LEU A 210 -51.25 26.09 59.06
N PRO A 211 -51.63 26.76 57.95
CA PRO A 211 -52.92 26.53 57.30
C PRO A 211 -53.03 25.08 56.81
N ALA A 212 -53.87 24.27 57.45
CA ALA A 212 -54.03 22.85 57.11
C ALA A 212 -54.58 22.67 55.69
N GLY A 213 -53.91 21.86 54.87
CA GLY A 213 -54.37 21.50 53.52
C GLY A 213 -54.28 22.61 52.47
N LEU A 214 -53.70 23.78 52.80
CA LEU A 214 -53.55 24.88 51.86
C LEU A 214 -52.26 24.70 51.04
N THR A 215 -52.38 24.45 49.74
CA THR A 215 -51.34 24.81 48.77
C THR A 215 -51.53 26.28 48.42
N GLY A 216 -50.51 27.11 48.62
CA GLY A 216 -50.66 28.56 48.60
C GLY A 216 -49.34 29.29 48.42
N VAL A 217 -49.30 30.56 48.80
CA VAL A 217 -48.09 31.40 48.77
C VAL A 217 -47.62 31.74 50.19
N VAL A 218 -46.31 31.88 50.36
CA VAL A 218 -45.66 32.31 51.60
C VAL A 218 -44.64 33.41 51.35
N GLN A 219 -44.58 34.40 52.24
CA GLN A 219 -43.53 35.42 52.27
C GLN A 219 -43.12 35.75 53.71
N VAL A 220 -42.00 36.45 53.90
CA VAL A 220 -41.52 36.84 55.24
C VAL A 220 -41.26 38.34 55.29
N ARG A 221 -41.86 39.01 56.28
CA ARG A 221 -41.66 40.43 56.54
C ARG A 221 -41.00 40.65 57.89
N TRP A 222 -40.27 41.75 57.99
CA TRP A 222 -39.83 42.32 59.26
C TRP A 222 -40.60 43.64 59.49
N PRO A 223 -41.72 43.61 60.23
CA PRO A 223 -42.59 44.78 60.38
C PRO A 223 -41.89 46.01 60.96
N ASP A 224 -41.02 45.78 61.95
CA ASP A 224 -40.29 46.83 62.67
C ASP A 224 -38.86 47.04 62.14
N ALA A 225 -38.63 46.74 60.85
CA ALA A 225 -37.32 46.95 60.23
C ALA A 225 -36.92 48.43 60.24
N PRO A 226 -35.65 48.78 60.55
CA PRO A 226 -35.17 50.16 60.47
C PRO A 226 -35.36 50.73 59.05
N ALA A 227 -35.85 51.97 58.95
CA ALA A 227 -35.99 52.64 57.66
C ALA A 227 -34.63 53.02 57.06
N ALA A 228 -34.57 53.12 55.72
CA ALA A 228 -33.41 53.65 55.01
C ALA A 228 -33.06 55.07 55.51
N PRO A 229 -31.76 55.43 55.63
CA PRO A 229 -30.58 54.71 55.15
C PRO A 229 -29.98 53.71 56.17
N THR A 230 -30.61 53.49 57.33
CA THR A 230 -30.08 52.58 58.37
C THR A 230 -30.03 51.13 57.92
N LEU A 231 -31.00 50.72 57.09
CA LEU A 231 -31.05 49.43 56.43
C LEU A 231 -31.70 49.62 55.04
N PRO A 232 -31.26 48.92 53.98
CA PRO A 232 -31.93 48.99 52.69
C PRO A 232 -33.35 48.42 52.76
N ALA A 233 -34.22 48.87 51.86
CA ALA A 233 -35.63 48.45 51.87
C ALA A 233 -35.75 46.92 51.70
N ILE A 234 -36.48 46.26 52.59
CA ILE A 234 -36.71 44.81 52.49
C ILE A 234 -37.83 44.55 51.48
N VAL A 235 -37.50 43.78 50.45
CA VAL A 235 -38.45 43.34 49.42
C VAL A 235 -38.60 41.83 49.52
N SER A 236 -39.76 41.35 49.95
CA SER A 236 -40.04 39.92 50.06
C SER A 236 -40.96 39.47 48.93
N PRO A 237 -40.48 38.71 47.93
CA PRO A 237 -41.36 38.00 46.99
C PRO A 237 -42.15 36.89 47.70
N PHE A 238 -43.22 36.44 47.04
CA PHE A 238 -43.98 35.26 47.42
C PHE A 238 -43.35 33.99 46.85
N THR A 239 -43.45 32.88 47.59
CA THR A 239 -43.11 31.54 47.12
C THR A 239 -44.34 30.65 47.20
N GLN A 240 -44.70 29.99 46.11
CA GLN A 240 -45.71 28.93 46.14
C GLN A 240 -45.16 27.71 46.87
N TYR A 241 -45.98 27.13 47.73
CA TYR A 241 -45.62 25.97 48.53
C TYR A 241 -46.68 24.87 48.48
N GLU A 242 -46.22 23.63 48.66
CA GLU A 242 -47.04 22.46 48.93
C GLU A 242 -46.89 22.04 50.37
N PHE A 243 -48.02 21.82 51.04
CA PHE A 243 -48.05 21.40 52.43
C PHE A 243 -48.93 20.16 52.61
N GLU A 244 -48.31 19.06 53.04
CA GLU A 244 -49.01 17.83 53.40
C GLU A 244 -48.37 17.22 54.66
N PRO A 245 -48.96 17.43 55.85
CA PRO A 245 -48.39 16.99 57.12
C PRO A 245 -48.16 15.48 57.22
N ALA A 246 -49.04 14.66 56.62
CA ALA A 246 -48.98 13.20 56.69
C ALA A 246 -47.70 12.64 56.02
N SER A 247 -47.26 13.27 54.93
CA SER A 247 -46.06 12.91 54.17
C SER A 247 -44.84 13.76 54.52
N GLN A 248 -44.89 14.51 55.63
CA GLN A 248 -43.86 15.46 56.06
C GLN A 248 -43.46 16.52 55.01
N ARG A 249 -44.40 16.91 54.14
CA ARG A 249 -44.14 17.86 53.06
C ARG A 249 -44.43 19.30 53.47
N PHE A 250 -43.39 20.13 53.38
CA PHE A 250 -43.47 21.59 53.34
C PHE A 250 -42.37 22.09 52.40
N LEU A 251 -42.66 22.11 51.10
CA LEU A 251 -41.67 22.34 50.04
C LEU A 251 -42.19 23.38 49.04
N PRO A 252 -41.32 23.99 48.21
CA PRO A 252 -41.78 24.78 47.07
C PRO A 252 -42.73 23.97 46.18
N ALA A 253 -43.74 24.62 45.62
CA ALA A 253 -44.77 23.94 44.84
C ALA A 253 -44.19 23.26 43.60
N SER A 254 -44.67 22.05 43.32
CA SER A 254 -44.22 21.20 42.23
C SER A 254 -44.56 21.81 40.87
N THR A 255 -43.73 21.49 39.89
CA THR A 255 -43.88 21.88 38.49
C THR A 255 -43.76 20.64 37.60
N PRO A 256 -44.00 20.72 36.27
CA PRO A 256 -43.78 19.58 35.38
C PRO A 256 -42.32 19.07 35.32
N THR A 257 -41.34 19.83 35.80
CA THR A 257 -39.91 19.47 35.84
C THR A 257 -39.43 19.05 37.24
N ILE A 258 -40.17 19.42 38.30
CA ILE A 258 -39.83 19.12 39.69
C ILE A 258 -41.10 18.64 40.43
N SER A 259 -41.12 17.38 40.88
CA SER A 259 -42.20 16.84 41.72
C SER A 259 -41.72 16.64 43.15
N ALA A 260 -42.31 17.37 44.11
CA ALA A 260 -41.98 17.32 45.54
C ALA A 260 -40.47 17.37 45.84
N GLY A 261 -39.73 18.27 45.18
CA GLY A 261 -38.27 18.40 45.37
C GLY A 261 -37.41 17.38 44.62
N MET A 262 -38.01 16.51 43.80
CA MET A 262 -37.31 15.61 42.88
C MET A 262 -37.38 16.14 41.45
N VAL A 263 -36.28 16.08 40.70
CA VAL A 263 -36.33 16.32 39.25
C VAL A 263 -37.07 15.16 38.59
N THR A 264 -38.00 15.45 37.68
CA THR A 264 -38.82 14.45 36.99
C THR A 264 -38.02 13.73 35.89
N LEU A 265 -37.05 12.89 36.29
CA LEU A 265 -36.25 12.06 35.36
C LEU A 265 -37.10 11.01 34.64
N THR A 266 -38.16 10.56 35.30
CA THR A 266 -39.27 9.79 34.72
C THR A 266 -40.58 10.44 35.13
N ASP A 267 -41.67 10.08 34.45
CA ASP A 267 -43.01 10.42 34.92
C ASP A 267 -43.18 9.95 36.38
N ASP A 268 -43.81 10.80 37.19
CA ASP A 268 -43.99 10.55 38.62
C ASP A 268 -44.86 9.32 38.82
N ARG A 269 -44.29 8.27 39.43
CA ARG A 269 -44.97 6.98 39.63
C ARG A 269 -46.20 7.08 40.55
N ALA A 270 -46.32 8.17 41.30
CA ALA A 270 -47.47 8.45 42.15
C ALA A 270 -48.55 9.33 41.48
N ALA A 271 -48.34 9.81 40.25
CA ALA A 271 -49.33 10.60 39.53
C ALA A 271 -50.42 9.69 38.92
N PRO A 272 -51.72 9.98 39.13
CA PRO A 272 -52.81 9.19 38.57
C PRO A 272 -52.89 9.38 37.04
N ASN A 273 -52.63 8.31 36.30
CA ASN A 273 -52.89 8.11 34.86
C ASN A 273 -52.51 9.28 33.93
N GLY A 274 -51.27 9.29 33.44
CA GLY A 274 -50.88 9.97 32.21
C GLY A 274 -50.18 8.99 31.27
N ALA A 275 -50.60 8.95 30.00
CA ALA A 275 -49.95 8.13 28.97
C ALA A 275 -48.45 8.47 28.88
N ALA A 276 -47.60 7.43 28.73
CA ALA A 276 -46.15 7.57 28.65
C ALA A 276 -45.76 8.54 27.53
N LYS A 277 -45.34 9.75 27.90
CA LYS A 277 -44.71 10.69 26.98
C LYS A 277 -43.29 10.17 26.69
N LYS A 278 -42.73 10.50 25.53
CA LYS A 278 -41.30 10.21 25.26
C LYS A 278 -40.45 10.72 26.44
N PRO A 279 -39.52 9.89 26.97
CA PRO A 279 -38.76 10.27 28.15
C PRO A 279 -37.92 11.50 27.86
N ARG A 280 -38.01 12.51 28.73
CA ARG A 280 -37.21 13.75 28.63
C ARG A 280 -35.74 13.54 29.00
N TRP A 281 -35.45 12.45 29.69
CA TRP A 281 -34.15 12.11 30.22
C TRP A 281 -33.74 10.70 29.80
N GLY A 282 -32.45 10.49 29.63
CA GLY A 282 -31.86 9.20 29.32
C GLY A 282 -30.52 9.02 30.04
N VAL A 283 -29.98 7.80 29.94
CA VAL A 283 -28.62 7.50 30.40
C VAL A 283 -27.85 6.92 29.22
N VAL A 284 -26.71 7.52 28.91
CA VAL A 284 -25.78 7.05 27.88
C VAL A 284 -24.49 6.59 28.56
N THR A 285 -23.88 5.52 28.07
CA THR A 285 -22.69 4.91 28.70
C THR A 285 -21.42 4.97 27.86
N VAL A 286 -21.56 5.27 26.57
CA VAL A 286 -20.47 5.47 25.61
C VAL A 286 -19.98 6.93 25.59
N ASP A 287 -18.70 7.13 25.29
CA ASP A 287 -18.12 8.44 24.96
C ASP A 287 -18.60 8.90 23.58
N VAL A 288 -19.63 9.74 23.57
CA VAL A 288 -20.34 10.14 22.35
C VAL A 288 -19.49 11.05 21.47
N ASP A 289 -18.81 12.03 22.03
CA ASP A 289 -18.07 13.02 21.24
C ASP A 289 -16.84 12.39 20.58
N ALA A 290 -16.05 11.63 21.35
CA ALA A 290 -14.91 10.92 20.80
C ALA A 290 -15.34 9.85 19.78
N GLY A 291 -16.42 9.11 20.07
CA GLY A 291 -16.98 8.11 19.16
C GLY A 291 -17.45 8.73 17.84
N ALA A 292 -18.23 9.81 17.90
CA ALA A 292 -18.71 10.52 16.72
C ALA A 292 -17.57 11.07 15.86
N GLN A 293 -16.54 11.65 16.47
CA GLN A 293 -15.37 12.14 15.74
C GLN A 293 -14.65 11.02 15.02
N ARG A 294 -14.34 9.92 15.71
CA ARG A 294 -13.65 8.76 15.12
C ARG A 294 -14.44 8.12 13.98
N LEU A 295 -15.77 8.04 14.10
CA LEU A 295 -16.64 7.49 13.05
C LEU A 295 -16.69 8.38 11.81
N ARG A 296 -16.70 9.72 11.97
CA ARG A 296 -16.54 10.64 10.83
C ARG A 296 -15.17 10.47 10.17
N ASP A 297 -14.11 10.36 10.95
CA ASP A 297 -12.76 10.16 10.41
C ASP A 297 -12.62 8.82 9.66
N ALA A 298 -13.24 7.75 10.18
CA ALA A 298 -13.33 6.47 9.49
C ALA A 298 -14.13 6.57 8.17
N ALA A 299 -15.28 7.25 8.16
CA ALA A 299 -16.08 7.47 6.96
C ALA A 299 -15.31 8.26 5.88
N ARG A 300 -14.53 9.28 6.27
CA ARG A 300 -13.67 10.03 5.34
C ARG A 300 -12.55 9.18 4.75
N THR A 301 -11.87 8.40 5.59
CA THR A 301 -10.80 7.49 5.16
C THR A 301 -11.31 6.46 4.16
N LEU A 302 -12.51 5.94 4.39
CA LEU A 302 -13.19 5.04 3.46
C LEU A 302 -13.47 5.73 2.12
N ALA A 303 -14.05 6.94 2.14
CA ALA A 303 -14.36 7.70 0.93
C ALA A 303 -13.10 8.04 0.11
N SER A 304 -11.98 8.41 0.76
CA SER A 304 -10.72 8.68 0.05
C SER A 304 -10.12 7.42 -0.57
N THR A 305 -10.23 6.28 0.13
CA THR A 305 -9.74 4.98 -0.36
C THR A 305 -10.56 4.49 -1.55
N ASP A 306 -11.90 4.59 -1.48
CA ASP A 306 -12.79 4.24 -2.58
C ASP A 306 -12.52 5.12 -3.82
N ALA A 307 -12.28 6.42 -3.63
CA ALA A 307 -11.91 7.34 -4.72
C ALA A 307 -10.55 7.00 -5.36
N ALA A 308 -9.54 6.66 -4.53
CA ALA A 308 -8.22 6.23 -5.01
C ALA A 308 -8.29 4.92 -5.80
N ASN A 309 -9.07 3.95 -5.30
CA ASN A 309 -9.31 2.67 -5.98
C ASN A 309 -10.03 2.86 -7.33
N ALA A 310 -11.04 3.74 -7.39
CA ALA A 310 -11.72 4.08 -8.64
C ALA A 310 -10.78 4.75 -9.66
N ALA A 311 -9.91 5.67 -9.20
CA ALA A 311 -8.90 6.31 -10.05
C ALA A 311 -7.83 5.33 -10.54
N ALA A 312 -7.40 4.37 -9.71
CA ALA A 312 -6.48 3.31 -10.08
C ALA A 312 -7.09 2.34 -11.11
N ALA A 313 -8.37 1.98 -10.95
CA ALA A 313 -9.11 1.16 -11.91
C ALA A 313 -9.25 1.85 -13.29
N HIS A 314 -9.32 3.19 -13.34
CA HIS A 314 -9.33 3.96 -14.59
C HIS A 314 -7.95 4.13 -15.25
N LYS A 315 -6.84 3.90 -14.53
CA LYS A 315 -5.45 4.02 -15.05
C LYS A 315 -4.78 2.68 -15.35
N ALA A 316 -5.41 1.55 -15.07
CA ALA A 316 -4.83 0.23 -15.32
C ALA A 316 -4.85 -0.13 -16.82
N ALA A 317 -3.70 0.05 -17.48
CA ALA A 317 -3.30 -0.72 -18.65
C ALA A 317 -3.09 -2.21 -18.25
N PRO A 318 -3.14 -3.19 -19.18
CA PRO A 318 -3.34 -4.62 -18.90
C PRO A 318 -2.19 -5.38 -18.19
N ASN A 319 -1.22 -4.69 -17.58
CA ASN A 319 -0.11 -5.31 -16.87
C ASN A 319 -0.35 -5.23 -15.35
N GLY A 320 -1.10 -6.22 -14.86
CA GLY A 320 -1.50 -6.34 -13.46
C GLY A 320 -0.33 -6.61 -12.51
N GLY A 321 -0.14 -5.71 -11.54
CA GLY A 321 0.52 -6.03 -10.27
C GLY A 321 -0.48 -6.67 -9.30
N PRO A 322 -0.08 -7.63 -8.42
CA PRO A 322 -1.02 -8.53 -7.73
C PRO A 322 -1.90 -7.93 -6.61
N LEU A 323 -2.07 -6.61 -6.52
CA LEU A 323 -2.84 -5.98 -5.43
C LEU A 323 -3.77 -4.85 -5.90
N ALA A 324 -3.90 -4.61 -7.21
CA ALA A 324 -4.87 -3.65 -7.74
C ALA A 324 -6.20 -4.37 -8.00
N GLY A 325 -7.10 -4.39 -7.01
CA GLY A 325 -8.47 -4.87 -7.27
C GLY A 325 -9.36 -5.20 -6.07
N GLN A 326 -8.83 -5.36 -4.86
CA GLN A 326 -9.68 -5.54 -3.68
C GLN A 326 -9.72 -4.27 -2.83
N PRO A 327 -10.92 -3.70 -2.58
CA PRO A 327 -11.04 -2.55 -1.70
C PRO A 327 -10.61 -2.94 -0.29
N SER A 328 -9.79 -2.11 0.37
CA SER A 328 -9.39 -2.33 1.76
C SER A 328 -10.63 -2.46 2.65
N PRO A 329 -10.68 -3.43 3.57
CA PRO A 329 -11.85 -3.64 4.41
C PRO A 329 -12.12 -2.40 5.27
N ALA A 330 -13.38 -1.98 5.33
CA ALA A 330 -13.87 -0.91 6.17
C ALA A 330 -13.84 -1.35 7.63
N GLN A 331 -13.23 -0.53 8.49
CA GLN A 331 -13.08 -0.83 9.92
C GLN A 331 -13.83 0.21 10.75
N LEU A 332 -14.52 -0.27 11.80
CA LEU A 332 -15.06 0.60 12.83
C LEU A 332 -13.97 0.93 13.85
N PRO A 333 -13.86 2.20 14.30
CA PRO A 333 -12.92 2.56 15.34
C PRO A 333 -13.35 1.99 16.70
N ALA A 334 -12.42 1.72 17.60
CA ALA A 334 -12.76 1.36 18.98
C ALA A 334 -13.50 2.52 19.66
N LEU A 335 -14.66 2.22 20.26
CA LEU A 335 -15.39 3.12 21.14
C LEU A 335 -14.77 3.15 22.53
N ARG A 336 -15.11 4.17 23.32
CA ARG A 336 -14.68 4.31 24.71
C ARG A 336 -15.88 4.31 25.65
N THR A 337 -15.75 3.64 26.78
CA THR A 337 -16.70 3.67 27.89
C THR A 337 -16.50 4.95 28.69
N ALA A 338 -17.58 5.69 28.96
CA ALA A 338 -17.49 7.00 29.62
C ALA A 338 -18.03 7.01 31.07
N GLY A 339 -18.90 6.08 31.46
CA GLY A 339 -19.56 6.07 32.78
C GLY A 339 -21.08 6.12 32.62
N LEU A 340 -21.82 6.70 33.57
CA LEU A 340 -23.25 6.99 33.41
C LEU A 340 -23.44 8.48 33.09
N LEU A 341 -23.79 8.79 31.84
CA LEU A 341 -24.08 10.16 31.39
C LEU A 341 -25.58 10.40 31.47
N LEU A 342 -26.00 11.25 32.41
CA LEU A 342 -27.38 11.71 32.49
C LEU A 342 -27.60 12.77 31.41
N VAL A 343 -28.40 12.43 30.40
CA VAL A 343 -28.71 13.31 29.26
C VAL A 343 -30.14 13.81 29.33
N ARG A 344 -30.37 15.04 28.90
CA ARG A 344 -31.70 15.62 28.70
C ARG A 344 -31.94 15.82 27.21
N HIS A 345 -32.94 15.13 26.67
CA HIS A 345 -33.30 15.25 25.27
C HIS A 345 -33.86 16.64 24.94
N ALA A 346 -33.49 17.15 23.76
CA ALA A 346 -33.89 18.46 23.24
C ALA A 346 -33.62 19.60 24.23
N ARG A 347 -32.48 19.57 24.93
CA ARG A 347 -32.15 20.55 25.99
C ARG A 347 -32.05 21.99 25.47
N GLN A 348 -31.85 22.21 24.16
CA GLN A 348 -31.97 23.54 23.54
C GLN A 348 -33.32 24.21 23.88
N GLN A 349 -34.42 23.45 23.81
CA GLN A 349 -35.75 23.95 24.11
C GLN A 349 -35.92 24.35 25.59
N ASP A 350 -35.20 23.70 26.51
CA ASP A 350 -35.19 24.07 27.94
C ASP A 350 -34.50 25.42 28.16
N PHE A 351 -33.36 25.65 27.51
CA PHE A 351 -32.66 26.94 27.58
C PHE A 351 -33.49 28.06 26.94
N ASP A 352 -34.11 27.81 25.79
CA ASP A 352 -34.96 28.79 25.09
C ASP A 352 -36.17 29.19 25.97
N ALA A 353 -36.86 28.22 26.56
CA ALA A 353 -37.99 28.47 27.46
C ALA A 353 -37.56 29.26 28.71
N ARG A 354 -36.42 28.92 29.32
CA ARG A 354 -35.88 29.66 30.47
C ARG A 354 -35.45 31.08 30.08
N GLN A 355 -34.91 31.28 28.88
CA GLN A 355 -34.55 32.60 28.37
C GLN A 355 -35.79 33.48 28.22
N GLN A 356 -36.91 32.91 27.74
CA GLN A 356 -38.19 33.62 27.66
C GLN A 356 -38.71 34.01 29.05
N VAL A 357 -38.69 33.08 30.02
CA VAL A 357 -39.09 33.36 31.41
C VAL A 357 -38.19 34.43 32.04
N ALA A 358 -36.87 34.37 31.85
CA ALA A 358 -35.93 35.35 32.37
C ALA A 358 -36.19 36.75 31.78
N ARG A 359 -36.49 36.86 30.48
CA ARG A 359 -36.88 38.15 29.85
C ARG A 359 -38.18 38.69 30.44
N ALA A 360 -39.19 37.85 30.63
CA ALA A 360 -40.45 38.24 31.25
C ALA A 360 -40.25 38.73 32.70
N ASN A 361 -39.41 38.03 33.48
CA ASN A 361 -39.09 38.42 34.85
C ASN A 361 -38.26 39.71 34.91
N GLY A 362 -37.33 39.94 33.98
CA GLY A 362 -36.56 41.19 33.87
C GLY A 362 -37.40 42.41 33.49
N GLN A 363 -38.59 42.20 32.92
CA GLN A 363 -39.55 43.26 32.61
C GLN A 363 -40.50 43.57 33.78
N ARG A 364 -40.48 42.80 34.87
CA ARG A 364 -41.29 43.09 36.06
C ARG A 364 -40.76 44.34 36.78
N GLY A 365 -41.65 45.28 37.06
CA GLY A 365 -41.28 46.56 37.71
C GLY A 365 -40.88 46.45 39.19
N ALA A 366 -41.28 45.39 39.90
CA ALA A 366 -40.91 45.14 41.29
C ALA A 366 -40.94 43.63 41.62
N MET A 367 -40.03 43.17 42.49
CA MET A 367 -40.01 41.77 42.97
C MET A 367 -41.03 41.49 44.07
N SER A 368 -41.61 42.51 44.71
CA SER A 368 -42.58 42.36 45.81
C SER A 368 -43.87 41.63 45.41
N THR A 369 -44.23 41.62 44.12
CA THR A 369 -45.41 40.90 43.60
C THR A 369 -45.05 39.61 42.87
N ALA A 370 -43.76 39.26 42.82
CA ALA A 370 -43.32 38.03 42.17
C ALA A 370 -43.75 36.82 43.00
N VAL A 371 -44.32 35.82 42.31
CA VAL A 371 -44.63 34.51 42.89
C VAL A 371 -43.65 33.49 42.30
N LEU A 372 -42.83 32.89 43.16
CA LEU A 372 -41.77 31.94 42.83
C LEU A 372 -42.24 30.50 43.00
N THR A 373 -41.75 29.61 42.16
CA THR A 373 -42.06 28.16 42.17
C THR A 373 -40.80 27.33 42.44
N ALA A 374 -40.92 26.00 42.48
CA ALA A 374 -39.74 25.13 42.63
C ALA A 374 -38.67 25.34 41.55
N ASP A 375 -39.03 25.66 40.30
CA ASP A 375 -38.07 25.91 39.21
C ASP A 375 -37.24 27.19 39.42
N ASP A 376 -37.81 28.20 40.10
CA ASP A 376 -37.15 29.48 40.38
C ASP A 376 -36.17 29.38 41.56
N LEU A 377 -36.36 28.38 42.43
CA LEU A 377 -35.63 28.20 43.69
C LEU A 377 -34.55 27.11 43.61
N VAL A 378 -34.14 26.70 42.41
CA VAL A 378 -33.08 25.69 42.22
C VAL A 378 -31.68 26.31 42.34
N LEU A 379 -30.87 25.82 43.27
CA LEU A 379 -29.42 26.04 43.29
C LEU A 379 -28.70 25.05 42.37
N GLY A 380 -29.09 23.79 42.44
CA GLY A 380 -28.53 22.72 41.62
C GLY A 380 -29.17 21.37 41.93
N TYR A 381 -28.57 20.30 41.39
CA TYR A 381 -29.04 18.92 41.57
C TYR A 381 -28.07 18.12 42.43
N ARG A 382 -28.64 17.30 43.31
CA ARG A 382 -27.95 16.26 44.08
C ARG A 382 -28.28 14.92 43.45
N LEU A 383 -27.31 14.36 42.73
CA LEU A 383 -27.46 13.05 42.11
C LEU A 383 -27.19 11.94 43.11
N ASP A 384 -28.08 10.95 43.11
CA ASP A 384 -27.91 9.70 43.85
C ASP A 384 -27.92 8.52 42.86
N ILE A 385 -27.14 7.48 43.19
CA ILE A 385 -27.06 6.23 42.43
C ILE A 385 -27.68 5.11 43.24
N ASN A 386 -28.55 4.34 42.61
CA ASN A 386 -28.96 3.04 43.12
C ASN A 386 -28.07 1.95 42.51
N ARG A 387 -27.50 1.12 43.36
CA ARG A 387 -26.87 -0.14 42.96
C ARG A 387 -27.37 -1.23 43.91
N GLY A 388 -28.04 -2.24 43.37
CA GLY A 388 -28.49 -3.40 44.16
C GLY A 388 -29.53 -3.06 45.24
N GLY A 389 -30.31 -2.00 45.06
CA GLY A 389 -31.40 -1.60 45.96
C GLY A 389 -31.05 -0.46 46.93
N GLU A 390 -29.77 -0.12 47.10
CA GLU A 390 -29.33 0.95 48.01
C GLU A 390 -29.05 2.26 47.25
N TRP A 391 -29.65 3.37 47.71
CA TRP A 391 -29.37 4.71 47.19
C TRP A 391 -28.21 5.37 47.92
N ARG A 392 -27.22 5.87 47.17
CA ARG A 392 -26.06 6.61 47.70
C ARG A 392 -25.90 7.95 47.00
N SER A 393 -25.67 9.00 47.78
CA SER A 393 -25.42 10.34 47.21
C SER A 393 -24.02 10.42 46.59
N LEU A 394 -23.93 11.06 45.43
CA LEU A 394 -22.65 11.38 44.79
C LEU A 394 -22.07 12.72 45.26
N HIS A 395 -22.80 13.47 46.10
CA HIS A 395 -22.46 14.82 46.51
C HIS A 395 -22.13 14.97 48.00
N GLU A 396 -22.25 13.90 48.79
CA GLU A 396 -21.85 13.90 50.20
C GLU A 396 -20.33 14.11 50.31
N ARG A 397 -19.92 15.11 51.11
CA ARG A 397 -18.53 15.48 51.33
C ARG A 397 -18.30 15.94 52.78
N GLU A 398 -17.09 15.74 53.26
CA GLU A 398 -16.55 16.44 54.42
C GLU A 398 -16.01 17.78 53.95
N ALA A 399 -16.44 18.88 54.57
CA ALA A 399 -16.08 20.23 54.13
C ALA A 399 -15.45 21.05 55.27
N THR A 400 -14.35 21.72 54.95
CA THR A 400 -13.68 22.65 55.86
C THR A 400 -13.49 23.99 55.17
N TYR A 401 -13.90 25.06 55.83
CA TYR A 401 -13.86 26.43 55.32
C TYR A 401 -13.06 27.33 56.26
N ARG A 402 -12.16 28.16 55.72
CA ARG A 402 -11.33 29.10 56.48
C ARG A 402 -11.23 30.44 55.75
N VAL A 403 -11.35 31.56 56.46
CA VAL A 403 -11.09 32.90 55.94
C VAL A 403 -10.11 33.64 56.84
N GLY A 404 -8.94 34.03 56.31
CA GLY A 404 -7.81 34.44 57.13
C GLY A 404 -7.51 33.37 58.19
N ASP A 405 -7.40 33.74 59.45
CA ASP A 405 -7.15 32.80 60.56
C ASP A 405 -8.45 32.21 61.17
N LEU A 406 -9.63 32.56 60.65
CA LEU A 406 -10.92 32.12 61.18
C LEU A 406 -11.40 30.84 60.47
N THR A 407 -11.64 29.78 61.23
CA THR A 407 -12.39 28.60 60.77
C THR A 407 -13.89 28.88 60.86
N ILE A 408 -14.62 28.60 59.79
CA ILE A 408 -16.07 28.78 59.75
C ILE A 408 -16.73 27.57 60.40
N ALA A 409 -17.50 27.81 61.46
CA ALA A 409 -18.21 26.76 62.18
C ALA A 409 -19.34 26.19 61.30
N THR A 410 -19.36 24.87 61.12
CA THR A 410 -20.47 24.16 60.47
C THR A 410 -21.17 23.27 61.51
N GLU A 411 -22.49 23.16 61.43
CA GLU A 411 -23.28 22.34 62.38
C GLU A 411 -22.94 20.84 62.31
N GLN A 412 -22.52 20.38 61.12
CA GLN A 412 -22.09 19.01 60.87
C GLN A 412 -20.79 19.03 60.06
N PRO A 413 -19.89 18.06 60.28
CA PRO A 413 -18.66 17.93 59.47
C PRO A 413 -18.95 17.47 58.03
N PHE A 414 -20.15 16.89 57.79
CA PHE A 414 -20.59 16.44 56.48
C PHE A 414 -21.68 17.35 55.92
N GLU A 415 -21.56 17.68 54.64
CA GLU A 415 -22.59 18.39 53.87
C GLU A 415 -22.78 17.71 52.51
N GLU A 416 -23.86 18.08 51.81
CA GLU A 416 -24.08 17.67 50.43
C GLU A 416 -23.87 18.86 49.49
N GLY A 417 -22.90 18.73 48.59
CA GLY A 417 -22.72 19.64 47.47
C GLY A 417 -23.87 19.54 46.45
N HIS A 418 -23.68 20.15 45.29
CA HIS A 418 -24.64 20.08 44.19
C HIS A 418 -23.94 20.28 42.84
N LEU A 419 -24.60 19.80 41.79
CA LEU A 419 -24.24 20.05 40.40
C LEU A 419 -25.07 21.22 39.86
N LYS A 420 -24.43 22.13 39.13
CA LYS A 420 -25.15 23.17 38.39
C LYS A 420 -25.89 22.59 37.20
N ALA A 421 -27.20 22.43 37.35
CA ALA A 421 -28.08 21.85 36.34
C ALA A 421 -28.12 22.62 35.01
N GLN A 422 -27.70 23.89 34.98
CA GLN A 422 -27.85 24.79 33.83
C GLN A 422 -26.56 25.56 33.50
N ALA A 423 -25.41 24.94 33.75
CA ALA A 423 -24.12 25.52 33.39
C ALA A 423 -23.94 25.61 31.86
N ALA A 424 -23.39 26.72 31.41
CA ALA A 424 -22.91 26.93 30.04
C ALA A 424 -21.51 27.55 30.09
N VAL A 425 -20.68 27.19 29.11
CA VAL A 425 -19.31 27.66 28.98
C VAL A 425 -19.28 28.77 27.93
N ARG A 426 -18.59 29.88 28.22
CA ARG A 426 -18.35 30.94 27.25
C ARG A 426 -17.12 30.59 26.41
N GLY A 427 -17.30 30.45 25.10
CA GLY A 427 -16.23 30.24 24.14
C GLY A 427 -15.38 31.50 23.95
N SER A 428 -14.23 31.36 23.27
CA SER A 428 -13.36 32.48 22.89
C SER A 428 -14.05 33.46 21.94
N ASP A 429 -15.02 33.00 21.17
CA ASP A 429 -15.92 33.80 20.33
C ASP A 429 -17.02 34.53 21.12
N GLY A 430 -17.03 34.39 22.44
CA GLY A 430 -18.01 35.02 23.34
C GLY A 430 -19.36 34.28 23.41
N ALA A 431 -19.60 33.26 22.58
CA ALA A 431 -20.85 32.52 22.56
C ALA A 431 -20.94 31.52 23.73
N LEU A 432 -22.13 31.36 24.30
CA LEU A 432 -22.38 30.38 25.36
C LEU A 432 -22.75 29.03 24.74
N ARG A 433 -22.06 27.97 25.17
CA ARG A 433 -22.29 26.61 24.72
C ARG A 433 -22.46 25.65 25.89
N THR A 434 -23.29 24.64 25.69
CA THR A 434 -23.49 23.54 26.65
C THR A 434 -23.84 22.27 25.88
N ASP A 435 -24.08 21.19 26.61
CA ASP A 435 -24.36 19.87 26.06
C ASP A 435 -25.74 19.36 26.51
N GLU A 436 -26.34 18.40 25.82
CA GLU A 436 -27.49 17.66 26.37
C GLU A 436 -27.12 16.85 27.61
N VAL A 437 -25.85 16.48 27.78
CA VAL A 437 -25.29 15.89 29.00
C VAL A 437 -25.38 16.89 30.15
N VAL A 438 -26.15 16.52 31.17
CA VAL A 438 -26.28 17.29 32.41
C VAL A 438 -25.20 16.88 33.40
N ALA A 439 -24.93 15.58 33.52
CA ALA A 439 -23.95 15.04 34.45
C ALA A 439 -23.29 13.77 33.90
N ARG A 440 -22.06 13.50 34.33
CA ARG A 440 -21.35 12.25 34.07
C ARG A 440 -20.83 11.69 35.38
N TRP A 441 -21.21 10.46 35.71
CA TRP A 441 -20.64 9.72 36.83
C TRP A 441 -19.75 8.57 36.34
N SER A 442 -18.47 8.60 36.69
CA SER A 442 -17.48 7.60 36.30
C SER A 442 -16.94 6.82 37.51
N GLY A 443 -17.77 6.57 38.52
CA GLY A 443 -17.38 5.81 39.72
C GLY A 443 -16.73 6.63 40.85
N TRP A 444 -16.74 7.96 40.76
CA TRP A 444 -16.22 8.85 41.80
C TRP A 444 -17.24 9.92 42.25
N SER A 445 -16.94 10.67 43.31
CA SER A 445 -17.78 11.79 43.79
C SER A 445 -17.94 12.87 42.71
N LEU A 446 -19.13 13.48 42.66
CA LEU A 446 -19.42 14.66 41.85
C LEU A 446 -19.21 15.98 42.62
N ALA A 447 -18.95 15.91 43.92
CA ALA A 447 -18.67 17.07 44.76
C ALA A 447 -17.18 17.19 45.15
N VAL A 448 -16.40 16.12 44.99
CA VAL A 448 -14.97 16.07 45.32
C VAL A 448 -14.21 15.48 44.14
N PRO A 449 -13.19 16.17 43.60
CA PRO A 449 -12.38 15.63 42.51
C PRO A 449 -11.63 14.35 42.96
N PRO A 450 -11.29 13.43 42.04
CA PRO A 450 -10.40 12.33 42.36
C PRO A 450 -9.03 12.86 42.77
N PRO A 451 -8.32 12.16 43.69
CA PRO A 451 -6.99 12.57 44.12
C PRO A 451 -6.03 12.69 42.93
N LEU A 452 -5.26 13.77 42.89
CA LEU A 452 -4.24 13.97 41.86
C LEU A 452 -3.05 13.06 42.09
N ALA A 453 -2.38 12.80 40.98
CA ALA A 453 -1.19 12.01 40.92
C ALA A 453 -0.02 12.47 41.81
N SER A 454 0.21 13.77 41.83
CA SER A 454 1.31 14.43 42.51
C SER A 454 1.06 14.61 44.01
N SER A 455 -0.13 14.25 44.51
CA SER A 455 -0.51 14.37 45.94
C SER A 455 -0.11 13.16 46.79
N ALA A 456 0.87 12.36 46.38
CA ALA A 456 1.47 11.29 47.18
C ALA A 456 2.00 11.77 48.56
N ASN A 457 2.18 13.09 48.74
CA ASN A 457 2.51 13.74 50.01
C ASN A 457 1.28 14.28 50.80
N GLY A 458 0.08 13.79 50.55
CA GLY A 458 -1.09 14.00 51.43
C GLY A 458 -1.79 15.36 51.35
N GLY A 459 -1.30 16.31 50.55
CA GLY A 459 -1.98 17.58 50.31
C GLY A 459 -2.72 17.60 48.98
N GLN A 460 -4.06 17.51 49.00
CA GLN A 460 -4.87 17.96 47.86
C GLN A 460 -4.55 19.44 47.62
N PRO A 461 -4.23 19.88 46.39
CA PRO A 461 -4.00 21.29 46.14
C PRO A 461 -5.29 22.08 46.46
N MET A 462 -5.18 22.99 47.42
CA MET A 462 -6.23 23.92 47.81
C MET A 462 -6.67 24.71 46.57
N ARG A 463 -7.96 24.66 46.25
CA ARG A 463 -8.51 25.46 45.16
C ARG A 463 -8.60 26.91 45.63
N ARG A 464 -7.55 27.72 45.40
CA ARG A 464 -7.65 29.17 45.58
C ARG A 464 -8.62 29.73 44.55
N LEU A 465 -9.69 30.34 45.04
CA LEU A 465 -10.65 31.09 44.24
C LEU A 465 -9.98 32.39 43.74
N GLY A 466 -9.26 32.40 42.62
CA GLY A 466 -8.71 33.63 42.02
C GLY A 466 -7.92 34.55 42.98
N ALA A 467 -7.65 35.79 42.57
CA ALA A 467 -7.17 36.83 43.49
C ALA A 467 -8.39 37.47 44.19
N LEU A 468 -8.91 36.82 45.23
CA LEU A 468 -9.88 37.44 46.13
C LEU A 468 -9.20 38.54 46.97
N PRO A 469 -9.93 39.57 47.41
CA PRO A 469 -9.39 40.61 48.29
C PRO A 469 -9.12 40.11 49.72
N PHE A 470 -9.43 38.85 50.02
CA PHE A 470 -9.23 38.16 51.30
C PHE A 470 -8.71 36.73 51.05
N ASP A 471 -8.07 36.14 52.06
CA ASP A 471 -7.57 34.75 52.02
C ASP A 471 -8.71 33.79 52.37
N PHE A 472 -9.28 33.07 51.40
CA PHE A 472 -10.38 32.12 51.62
C PHE A 472 -10.03 30.74 51.09
N ASP A 473 -9.99 29.78 52.01
CA ASP A 473 -9.62 28.40 51.78
C ASP A 473 -10.81 27.45 51.98
N LEU A 474 -10.90 26.49 51.07
CA LEU A 474 -11.92 25.45 51.09
C LEU A 474 -11.28 24.08 50.78
N THR A 475 -11.53 23.12 51.66
CA THR A 475 -11.05 21.74 51.55
C THR A 475 -12.24 20.79 51.56
N PHE A 476 -12.30 19.89 50.58
CA PHE A 476 -13.35 18.88 50.48
C PHE A 476 -12.76 17.47 50.41
N ASN A 477 -13.27 16.58 51.25
CA ASN A 477 -12.90 15.16 51.24
C ASN A 477 -14.13 14.28 51.03
N VAL A 478 -13.92 13.11 50.42
CA VAL A 478 -14.99 12.10 50.28
C VAL A 478 -15.17 11.40 51.63
N LYS A 479 -16.41 11.26 52.09
CA LYS A 479 -16.72 10.44 53.26
C LYS A 479 -16.33 8.98 53.01
N LYS A 480 -15.49 8.41 53.86
CA LYS A 480 -15.00 7.02 53.71
C LYS A 480 -16.17 6.03 53.60
N GLY A 481 -16.17 5.23 52.54
CA GLY A 481 -17.19 4.19 52.30
C GLY A 481 -18.53 4.69 51.78
N SER A 482 -18.69 5.98 51.44
CA SER A 482 -19.96 6.52 50.93
C SER A 482 -20.22 6.20 49.46
N LEU A 483 -19.19 6.14 48.62
CA LEU A 483 -19.34 6.00 47.16
C LEU A 483 -19.62 4.53 46.72
N PRO A 484 -20.60 4.31 45.83
CA PRO A 484 -20.77 3.00 45.18
C PRO A 484 -19.66 2.76 44.14
N ARG A 485 -19.24 1.49 43.96
CA ARG A 485 -18.32 1.13 42.86
C ARG A 485 -19.08 1.07 41.53
N LEU A 486 -18.49 1.63 40.47
CA LEU A 486 -18.95 1.45 39.09
C LEU A 486 -18.29 0.17 38.52
N GLN A 487 -19.09 -0.81 38.12
CA GLN A 487 -18.63 -2.12 37.66
C GLN A 487 -19.46 -2.60 36.48
N PHE A 488 -18.83 -3.31 35.55
CA PHE A 488 -19.52 -3.97 34.44
C PHE A 488 -20.51 -5.01 34.95
N THR A 489 -21.51 -5.34 34.12
CA THR A 489 -22.67 -6.22 34.36
C THR A 489 -23.63 -5.77 35.46
N GLN A 490 -23.27 -4.75 36.22
CA GLN A 490 -24.14 -4.21 37.25
C GLN A 490 -25.19 -3.26 36.66
N ALA A 491 -26.39 -3.36 37.22
CA ALA A 491 -27.50 -2.51 36.89
C ALA A 491 -27.53 -1.28 37.81
N TYR A 492 -27.73 -0.10 37.22
CA TYR A 492 -27.75 1.18 37.91
C TYR A 492 -29.02 1.97 37.61
N GLN A 493 -29.47 2.74 38.59
CA GLN A 493 -30.47 3.79 38.41
C GLN A 493 -29.96 5.11 38.95
N MET A 494 -30.39 6.21 38.34
CA MET A 494 -30.08 7.56 38.80
C MET A 494 -31.35 8.25 39.28
N ARG A 495 -31.22 9.09 40.31
CA ARG A 495 -32.24 10.09 40.69
C ARG A 495 -31.57 11.41 40.98
N ALA A 496 -32.34 12.49 40.91
CA ALA A 496 -31.86 13.83 41.18
C ALA A 496 -32.78 14.55 42.17
N ARG A 497 -32.25 14.85 43.36
CA ARG A 497 -32.89 15.72 44.36
C ARG A 497 -32.54 17.17 44.05
N VAL A 498 -33.48 18.09 44.24
CA VAL A 498 -33.22 19.53 44.12
C VAL A 498 -32.47 20.01 45.36
N ALA A 499 -31.32 20.65 45.16
CA ALA A 499 -30.74 21.54 46.16
C ALA A 499 -31.40 22.91 45.98
N ASP A 500 -32.17 23.35 46.97
CA ASP A 500 -32.82 24.66 46.92
C ASP A 500 -31.79 25.81 47.03
N ILE A 501 -32.22 27.02 46.70
CA ILE A 501 -31.38 28.24 46.70
C ILE A 501 -30.77 28.58 48.08
N ALA A 502 -31.31 28.04 49.17
CA ALA A 502 -30.79 28.17 50.54
C ALA A 502 -29.98 26.92 51.00
N GLY A 503 -29.65 26.01 50.08
CA GLY A 503 -28.86 24.80 50.32
C GLY A 503 -29.62 23.65 50.99
N GLY A 504 -30.94 23.75 51.11
CA GLY A 504 -31.81 22.72 51.66
C GLY A 504 -32.23 21.67 50.62
N GLY A 505 -33.52 21.33 50.59
CA GLY A 505 -34.10 20.27 49.78
C GLY A 505 -34.29 18.93 50.52
N LEU A 506 -34.75 17.92 49.79
CA LEU A 506 -35.00 16.58 50.33
C LEU A 506 -33.72 15.92 50.85
N GLY A 507 -33.82 15.20 51.97
CA GLY A 507 -32.78 14.29 52.45
C GLY A 507 -32.69 13.00 51.62
N LEU A 508 -31.58 12.27 51.74
CA LEU A 508 -31.36 11.01 50.99
C LEU A 508 -32.41 9.93 51.32
N ALA A 509 -32.80 9.83 52.59
CA ALA A 509 -33.75 8.83 53.10
C ALA A 509 -35.22 9.29 53.07
N ASP A 510 -35.50 10.47 52.51
CA ASP A 510 -36.87 10.99 52.44
C ASP A 510 -37.75 10.08 51.57
N PRO A 511 -38.96 9.67 52.01
CA PRO A 511 -39.86 8.85 51.20
C PRO A 511 -40.19 9.45 49.82
N ALA A 512 -40.25 10.78 49.69
CA ALA A 512 -40.50 11.45 48.43
C ALA A 512 -39.33 11.26 47.42
N ALA A 513 -38.13 10.92 47.91
CA ALA A 513 -36.97 10.69 47.05
C ALA A 513 -37.05 9.40 46.23
N ALA A 514 -38.07 8.55 46.41
CA ALA A 514 -38.28 7.33 45.61
C ALA A 514 -39.15 7.53 44.35
N ARG A 515 -39.70 8.73 44.12
CA ARG A 515 -40.76 8.98 43.13
C ARG A 515 -40.28 9.03 41.67
N CYS A 516 -39.11 9.61 41.44
CA CYS A 516 -38.58 9.91 40.10
C CYS A 516 -37.15 9.37 39.96
N ALA A 517 -36.99 8.25 39.27
CA ALA A 517 -35.70 7.60 39.04
C ALA A 517 -35.66 7.01 37.62
N THR A 518 -34.49 7.03 36.99
CA THR A 518 -34.31 6.49 35.63
C THR A 518 -34.70 5.01 35.54
N ALA A 519 -34.93 4.55 34.30
CA ALA A 519 -34.89 3.12 34.03
C ALA A 519 -33.54 2.52 34.47
N SER A 520 -33.55 1.22 34.76
CA SER A 520 -32.34 0.47 35.10
C SER A 520 -31.47 0.31 33.86
N VAL A 521 -30.19 0.62 33.96
CA VAL A 521 -29.21 0.49 32.88
C VAL A 521 -28.08 -0.44 33.30
N ILE A 522 -27.80 -1.45 32.48
CA ILE A 522 -26.65 -2.34 32.69
C ILE A 522 -25.41 -1.65 32.16
N TYR A 523 -24.40 -1.49 33.00
CA TYR A 523 -23.14 -0.89 32.61
C TYR A 523 -22.24 -1.92 31.92
N ARG A 524 -21.78 -1.62 30.70
CA ARG A 524 -20.99 -2.52 29.84
C ARG A 524 -19.82 -1.78 29.19
N ARG A 525 -18.78 -2.54 28.84
CA ARG A 525 -17.55 -2.12 28.18
C ARG A 525 -17.74 -2.01 26.66
N TYR A 526 -17.29 -0.91 26.06
CA TYR A 526 -17.35 -0.69 24.61
C TYR A 526 -16.00 -0.90 23.90
N GLU A 527 -14.88 -0.79 24.63
CA GLU A 527 -13.55 -1.07 24.12
C GLU A 527 -13.41 -2.56 23.79
N PRO A 528 -12.90 -2.96 22.61
CA PRO A 528 -12.58 -4.36 22.33
C PRO A 528 -11.42 -4.84 23.20
N VAL A 529 -11.17 -6.15 23.21
CA VAL A 529 -9.92 -6.71 23.71
C VAL A 529 -8.88 -6.58 22.60
N ALA A 530 -7.91 -5.70 22.79
CA ALA A 530 -6.88 -5.44 21.78
C ALA A 530 -6.07 -6.71 21.46
N SER A 531 -5.44 -6.73 20.28
CA SER A 531 -4.48 -7.77 19.92
C SER A 531 -3.24 -7.73 20.83
N PRO A 532 -2.51 -8.85 20.96
CA PRO A 532 -1.26 -8.89 21.70
C PRO A 532 -0.27 -7.83 21.20
N GLU A 533 0.44 -7.18 22.12
CA GLU A 533 1.45 -6.19 21.75
C GLU A 533 2.67 -6.89 21.14
N LEU A 534 2.96 -6.59 19.87
CA LEU A 534 4.15 -7.05 19.17
C LEU A 534 5.33 -6.10 19.45
N ARG A 535 6.43 -6.63 20.00
CA ARG A 535 7.63 -5.84 20.33
C ARG A 535 8.91 -6.52 19.85
N LEU A 536 9.96 -5.73 19.73
CA LEU A 536 11.31 -6.26 19.56
C LEU A 536 11.79 -6.94 20.87
N PRO A 537 12.56 -8.03 20.78
CA PRO A 537 13.27 -8.58 21.92
C PRO A 537 14.16 -7.54 22.61
N PRO A 538 14.34 -7.60 23.95
CA PRO A 538 15.14 -6.60 24.69
C PRO A 538 16.61 -6.53 24.24
N ASP A 539 17.12 -7.61 23.66
CA ASP A 539 18.48 -7.72 23.16
C ASP A 539 18.63 -7.28 21.68
N VAL A 540 17.57 -6.73 21.07
CA VAL A 540 17.51 -6.31 19.67
C VAL A 540 17.05 -4.86 19.58
N GLU A 541 17.82 -4.02 18.90
CA GLU A 541 17.47 -2.62 18.65
C GLU A 541 16.64 -2.46 17.36
N ALA A 542 15.84 -1.39 17.28
CA ALA A 542 15.04 -1.10 16.07
C ALA A 542 15.91 -0.76 14.84
N SER A 543 17.13 -0.27 15.04
CA SER A 543 18.15 -0.09 14.01
C SER A 543 18.62 -1.42 13.39
N SER A 544 18.34 -2.55 14.03
CA SER A 544 18.72 -3.90 13.61
C SER A 544 17.71 -4.56 12.65
N PHE A 545 16.74 -3.85 12.08
CA PHE A 545 15.90 -4.45 11.03
C PHE A 545 16.73 -4.75 9.78
N GLY A 546 16.64 -5.99 9.30
CA GLY A 546 17.24 -6.37 8.02
C GLY A 546 16.49 -5.75 6.83
N PRO A 547 17.08 -5.78 5.63
CA PRO A 547 16.39 -5.35 4.42
C PRO A 547 15.03 -6.06 4.28
N GLY A 548 13.98 -5.29 4.04
CA GLY A 548 12.61 -5.78 3.89
C GLY A 548 11.92 -6.22 5.19
N GLU A 549 12.57 -6.15 6.36
CA GLU A 549 11.95 -6.45 7.66
C GLU A 549 11.28 -5.21 8.28
N ALA A 550 10.27 -5.47 9.09
CA ALA A 550 9.61 -4.50 9.94
C ALA A 550 9.17 -5.17 11.25
N LEU A 551 8.53 -4.43 12.15
CA LEU A 551 7.99 -5.02 13.38
C LEU A 551 7.00 -6.15 13.06
N ASP A 552 6.12 -5.90 12.09
CA ASP A 552 5.04 -6.76 11.57
C ASP A 552 5.43 -7.53 10.30
N LEU A 553 6.70 -7.48 9.86
CA LEU A 553 7.22 -8.25 8.73
C LEU A 553 8.51 -8.97 9.13
N LEU A 554 8.44 -10.29 9.28
CA LEU A 554 9.58 -11.15 9.59
C LEU A 554 10.04 -11.87 8.32
N ALA A 555 11.36 -11.96 8.12
CA ALA A 555 11.95 -12.65 6.99
C ALA A 555 13.06 -13.62 7.42
N VAL A 556 13.09 -14.80 6.81
CA VAL A 556 14.27 -15.69 6.78
C VAL A 556 14.86 -15.69 5.38
N ARG A 557 16.18 -15.87 5.26
CA ARG A 557 16.92 -15.68 4.01
C ARG A 557 17.77 -16.90 3.69
N SER A 558 17.60 -17.47 2.51
CA SER A 558 18.40 -18.60 2.02
C SER A 558 18.93 -18.35 0.61
N ASP A 559 19.94 -19.13 0.21
CA ASP A 559 20.43 -19.16 -1.18
C ASP A 559 20.34 -20.60 -1.68
N PRO A 560 19.52 -20.89 -2.71
CA PRO A 560 19.44 -22.22 -3.29
C PRO A 560 20.68 -22.58 -4.14
N ALA A 561 21.69 -21.71 -4.22
CA ALA A 561 22.95 -22.04 -4.89
C ALA A 561 23.65 -23.23 -4.20
N GLY A 562 23.58 -24.41 -4.82
CA GLY A 562 24.22 -25.64 -4.35
C GLY A 562 23.30 -26.86 -4.40
N ASN A 563 23.87 -28.06 -4.45
CA ASN A 563 23.12 -29.31 -4.25
C ASN A 563 23.75 -30.07 -3.06
N PRO A 564 23.13 -30.06 -1.85
CA PRO A 564 21.80 -29.52 -1.53
C PRO A 564 21.76 -27.98 -1.39
N PRO A 565 20.56 -27.36 -1.44
CA PRO A 565 20.35 -25.93 -1.18
C PRO A 565 20.89 -25.50 0.18
N THR A 566 21.42 -24.27 0.32
CA THR A 566 21.93 -23.76 1.59
C THR A 566 20.76 -23.30 2.48
N PRO A 567 20.49 -23.93 3.64
CA PRO A 567 19.45 -23.49 4.56
C PRO A 567 19.75 -22.09 5.12
N ALA A 568 18.74 -21.33 5.55
CA ALA A 568 18.91 -19.97 6.06
C ALA A 568 19.88 -19.88 7.25
N GLY A 569 19.88 -20.87 8.15
CA GLY A 569 20.86 -20.91 9.24
C GLY A 569 22.31 -20.95 8.76
N THR A 570 22.57 -21.66 7.65
CA THR A 570 23.91 -21.74 7.04
C THR A 570 24.21 -20.50 6.20
N PHE A 571 23.22 -19.97 5.49
CA PHE A 571 23.33 -18.70 4.75
C PHE A 571 23.71 -17.55 5.69
N LEU A 572 23.08 -17.47 6.86
CA LEU A 572 23.39 -16.47 7.89
C LEU A 572 24.83 -16.60 8.41
N ALA A 573 25.30 -17.82 8.66
CA ALA A 573 26.67 -18.08 9.08
C ALA A 573 27.71 -17.68 8.02
N GLN A 574 27.40 -17.90 6.74
CA GLN A 574 28.26 -17.52 5.61
C GLN A 574 28.20 -16.02 5.28
N ASN A 575 27.14 -15.33 5.70
CA ASN A 575 26.92 -13.91 5.45
C ASN A 575 26.73 -13.16 6.78
N PRO A 576 27.78 -13.02 7.61
CA PRO A 576 27.69 -12.47 8.97
C PRO A 576 27.20 -11.01 9.01
N LEU A 577 27.26 -10.32 7.87
CA LEU A 577 26.63 -9.01 7.68
C LEU A 577 25.10 -9.02 7.91
N TYR A 578 24.45 -10.17 7.80
CA TYR A 578 23.04 -10.36 8.16
C TYR A 578 22.83 -10.76 9.62
N ALA A 579 23.87 -11.21 10.33
CA ALA A 579 23.78 -11.61 11.74
C ALA A 579 23.55 -10.42 12.68
N ALA A 580 23.83 -9.20 12.22
CA ALA A 580 23.48 -7.96 12.91
C ALA A 580 21.98 -7.62 12.84
N TYR A 581 21.20 -8.32 11.99
CA TYR A 581 19.77 -8.09 11.86
C TYR A 581 18.95 -8.96 12.80
N THR A 582 17.68 -8.60 12.99
CA THR A 582 16.79 -9.32 13.90
C THR A 582 16.76 -10.83 13.57
N ALA A 583 16.87 -11.68 14.59
CA ALA A 583 16.92 -13.14 14.43
C ALA A 583 15.54 -13.76 14.08
N ALA A 584 14.78 -13.12 13.19
CA ALA A 584 13.43 -13.49 12.76
C ALA A 584 12.48 -13.84 13.93
N ARG A 585 12.59 -13.10 15.04
CA ARG A 585 11.76 -13.28 16.25
C ARG A 585 11.17 -11.99 16.77
N ARG A 586 9.99 -12.05 17.39
CA ARG A 586 9.34 -10.94 18.11
C ARG A 586 8.82 -11.41 19.46
N VAL A 587 8.72 -10.48 20.41
CA VAL A 587 8.10 -10.72 21.71
C VAL A 587 6.63 -10.31 21.64
N LEU A 588 5.76 -11.17 22.14
CA LEU A 588 4.34 -10.95 22.29
C LEU A 588 4.07 -10.66 23.77
N ARG A 589 3.46 -9.51 24.06
CA ARG A 589 2.98 -9.17 25.40
C ARG A 589 1.46 -9.15 25.45
N PRO A 590 0.86 -9.39 26.63
CA PRO A 590 -0.56 -9.20 26.81
C PRO A 590 -1.01 -7.80 26.38
N PRO A 591 -2.19 -7.64 25.77
CA PRO A 591 -2.76 -6.33 25.49
C PRO A 591 -2.95 -5.56 26.80
N THR A 592 -2.71 -4.25 26.79
CA THR A 592 -2.81 -3.42 28.00
C THR A 592 -4.01 -2.47 27.98
N ILE A 593 -4.57 -2.22 29.16
CA ILE A 593 -5.63 -1.24 29.43
C ILE A 593 -5.26 -0.33 30.59
N ALA A 594 -5.94 0.81 30.70
CA ALA A 594 -5.77 1.72 31.83
C ALA A 594 -6.38 1.15 33.12
N LEU A 595 -5.80 1.50 34.26
CA LEU A 595 -6.24 1.07 35.59
C LEU A 595 -7.73 1.34 35.87
N ASP A 596 -8.25 2.47 35.42
CA ASP A 596 -9.66 2.87 35.61
C ASP A 596 -10.63 1.90 34.92
N LEU A 597 -10.26 1.38 33.74
CA LEU A 597 -11.02 0.36 33.03
C LEU A 597 -10.88 -1.01 33.70
N ALA A 598 -9.66 -1.39 34.09
CA ALA A 598 -9.41 -2.66 34.80
C ALA A 598 -10.23 -2.76 36.12
N GLN A 599 -10.34 -1.65 36.86
CA GLN A 599 -11.09 -1.57 38.12
C GLN A 599 -12.60 -1.82 37.98
N GLN A 600 -13.16 -1.60 36.79
CA GLN A 600 -14.58 -1.79 36.52
C GLN A 600 -14.95 -3.26 36.28
N HIS A 601 -13.97 -4.12 36.00
CA HIS A 601 -14.20 -5.56 35.91
C HIS A 601 -14.43 -6.17 37.30
N PRO A 602 -15.58 -6.84 37.55
CA PRO A 602 -15.81 -7.56 38.79
C PRO A 602 -14.69 -8.57 39.06
N GLY A 603 -14.11 -8.55 40.26
CA GLY A 603 -13.08 -9.51 40.65
C GLY A 603 -11.71 -9.32 39.99
N ALA A 604 -11.46 -8.25 39.22
CA ALA A 604 -10.11 -7.98 38.69
C ALA A 604 -9.11 -7.61 39.80
N LEU A 605 -9.56 -6.86 40.80
CA LEU A 605 -8.76 -6.49 41.98
C LEU A 605 -9.21 -7.29 43.20
N VAL A 606 -8.62 -8.48 43.39
CA VAL A 606 -8.86 -9.34 44.57
C VAL A 606 -7.70 -9.21 45.56
N GLY A 607 -8.00 -9.21 46.86
CA GLY A 607 -7.00 -9.23 47.93
C GLY A 607 -7.03 -8.02 48.86
N ALA A 608 -6.06 -7.96 49.78
CA ALA A 608 -5.87 -6.83 50.67
C ALA A 608 -5.38 -5.60 49.87
N ALA A 609 -5.96 -4.43 50.13
CA ALA A 609 -5.72 -3.21 49.34
C ALA A 609 -4.22 -2.89 49.15
N ASP A 610 -3.41 -3.05 50.21
CA ASP A 610 -1.97 -2.77 50.17
C ASP A 610 -1.20 -3.75 49.26
N GLN A 611 -1.59 -5.02 49.25
CA GLN A 611 -0.97 -6.05 48.39
C GLN A 611 -1.35 -5.83 46.93
N THR A 612 -2.62 -5.53 46.66
CA THR A 612 -3.08 -5.16 45.31
C THR A 612 -2.37 -3.89 44.83
N LEU A 613 -2.24 -2.88 45.69
CA LEU A 613 -1.55 -1.63 45.36
C LEU A 613 -0.07 -1.87 45.03
N ALA A 614 0.62 -2.68 45.82
CA ALA A 614 2.02 -3.04 45.58
C ALA A 614 2.19 -3.82 44.27
N ALA A 615 1.30 -4.77 43.97
CA ALA A 615 1.32 -5.52 42.71
C ALA A 615 1.07 -4.61 41.49
N LEU A 616 0.15 -3.64 41.61
CA LEU A 616 -0.09 -2.64 40.57
C LEU A 616 1.12 -1.71 40.37
N GLN A 617 1.77 -1.28 41.44
CA GLN A 617 3.00 -0.46 41.39
C GLN A 617 4.13 -1.20 40.69
N GLN A 618 4.30 -2.49 41.00
CA GLN A 618 5.31 -3.33 40.37
C GLN A 618 5.01 -3.57 38.89
N ALA A 619 3.74 -3.82 38.53
CA ALA A 619 3.33 -4.07 37.14
C ALA A 619 3.46 -2.85 36.23
N GLY A 620 3.30 -1.64 36.77
CA GLY A 620 3.32 -0.41 35.99
C GLY A 620 4.63 0.39 35.97
N ALA A 621 5.72 -0.15 36.51
CA ALA A 621 7.05 0.45 36.42
C ALA A 621 7.80 -0.07 35.16
N PRO A 622 7.95 0.71 34.08
CA PRO A 622 8.86 0.33 33.02
C PRO A 622 10.30 0.52 33.52
N GLY A 623 11.03 -0.58 33.73
CA GLY A 623 12.48 -0.53 33.97
C GLY A 623 12.95 -0.26 35.41
N GLY A 624 12.18 -0.64 36.44
CA GLY A 624 12.72 -0.74 37.81
C GLY A 624 12.88 0.58 38.58
N SER A 625 12.34 1.70 38.10
CA SER A 625 12.15 2.89 38.95
C SER A 625 10.76 2.88 39.58
N THR A 626 10.66 3.27 40.85
CA THR A 626 9.41 3.44 41.60
C THR A 626 8.59 4.58 40.99
N GLY A 627 7.91 4.31 39.88
CA GLY A 627 6.97 5.24 39.23
C GLY A 627 5.73 5.42 40.10
N SER A 628 5.34 6.68 40.33
CA SER A 628 4.09 7.03 41.02
C SER A 628 2.89 6.52 40.20
N LEU A 629 1.89 5.86 40.82
CA LEU A 629 0.63 5.26 40.25
C LEU A 629 -0.32 6.22 39.50
N PHE A 630 0.23 7.33 39.09
CA PHE A 630 -0.32 8.64 39.25
C PHE A 630 0.37 9.50 38.18
N ALA A 631 1.68 9.33 37.97
CA ALA A 631 2.39 9.92 36.84
C ALA A 631 2.06 9.17 35.53
N GLY A 632 0.88 9.46 34.95
CA GLY A 632 0.40 8.87 33.70
C GLY A 632 -0.50 7.64 33.90
N PRO A 633 -1.28 7.23 32.88
CA PRO A 633 -2.14 6.06 32.97
C PRO A 633 -1.29 4.79 33.08
N LEU A 634 -1.40 4.12 34.22
CA LEU A 634 -0.81 2.80 34.46
C LEU A 634 -1.40 1.81 33.45
N ALA A 635 -0.56 1.27 32.56
CA ALA A 635 -0.95 0.27 31.58
C ALA A 635 -0.79 -1.13 32.19
N LEU A 636 -1.89 -1.87 32.33
CA LEU A 636 -1.94 -3.21 32.91
C LEU A 636 -2.48 -4.21 31.89
N PRO A 637 -2.08 -5.50 31.94
CA PRO A 637 -2.71 -6.51 31.11
C PRO A 637 -4.24 -6.49 31.24
N ASP A 638 -4.95 -6.63 30.12
CA ASP A 638 -6.40 -6.69 30.10
C ASP A 638 -6.90 -7.96 30.82
N PRO A 639 -7.69 -7.86 31.90
CA PRO A 639 -8.22 -9.03 32.60
C PRO A 639 -9.10 -9.94 31.74
N ALA A 640 -9.67 -9.42 30.64
CA ALA A 640 -10.48 -10.21 29.70
C ALA A 640 -9.63 -11.06 28.73
N ALA A 641 -8.32 -10.79 28.63
CA ALA A 641 -7.42 -11.46 27.70
C ALA A 641 -6.91 -12.79 28.28
N GLU A 642 -7.43 -13.93 27.80
CA GLU A 642 -6.98 -15.25 28.23
C GLU A 642 -5.63 -15.62 27.59
N GLY A 643 -5.45 -15.29 26.31
CA GLY A 643 -4.25 -15.67 25.58
C GLY A 643 -4.17 -15.14 24.16
N ILE A 644 -3.34 -15.78 23.36
CA ILE A 644 -3.11 -15.44 21.94
C ILE A 644 -3.85 -16.43 21.05
N ALA A 645 -4.59 -15.91 20.08
CA ALA A 645 -5.08 -16.66 18.95
C ALA A 645 -4.22 -16.34 17.72
N ALA A 646 -3.52 -17.34 17.22
CA ALA A 646 -2.70 -17.24 16.02
C ALA A 646 -3.40 -17.94 14.86
N PHE A 647 -3.79 -17.19 13.83
CA PHE A 647 -4.49 -17.72 12.67
C PHE A 647 -3.66 -17.49 11.40
N ALA A 648 -3.18 -18.57 10.81
CA ALA A 648 -2.50 -18.58 9.52
C ALA A 648 -3.54 -18.50 8.41
N GLN A 649 -3.56 -17.41 7.62
CA GLN A 649 -4.49 -17.31 6.50
C GLN A 649 -4.21 -18.42 5.47
N PRO A 650 -5.22 -19.22 5.08
CA PRO A 650 -5.04 -20.27 4.08
C PRO A 650 -4.77 -19.65 2.70
N GLU A 651 -4.01 -20.37 1.86
CA GLU A 651 -3.89 -20.02 0.44
C GLU A 651 -5.27 -20.11 -0.25
N PRO A 652 -5.51 -19.33 -1.33
CA PRO A 652 -6.77 -19.40 -2.06
C PRO A 652 -7.15 -20.83 -2.48
N GLY A 653 -8.30 -21.31 -1.98
CA GLY A 653 -8.81 -22.67 -2.25
C GLY A 653 -8.32 -23.75 -1.28
N ALA A 654 -7.45 -23.44 -0.33
CA ALA A 654 -7.10 -24.35 0.76
C ALA A 654 -8.18 -24.37 1.86
N ALA A 655 -8.28 -25.48 2.59
CA ALA A 655 -9.20 -25.60 3.71
C ALA A 655 -8.82 -24.62 4.84
N VAL A 656 -9.83 -23.97 5.42
CA VAL A 656 -9.65 -23.09 6.58
C VAL A 656 -9.23 -23.91 7.79
N GLN A 657 -8.15 -23.50 8.46
CA GLN A 657 -7.67 -24.12 9.69
C GLN A 657 -8.24 -23.42 10.92
N GLU A 658 -8.34 -24.11 12.05
CA GLU A 658 -8.70 -23.48 13.33
C GLU A 658 -7.55 -22.61 13.86
N PRO A 659 -7.85 -21.52 14.60
CA PRO A 659 -6.80 -20.70 15.22
C PRO A 659 -6.06 -21.48 16.31
N LEU A 660 -4.74 -21.31 16.35
CA LEU A 660 -3.88 -21.88 17.39
C LEU A 660 -3.98 -21.02 18.66
N LEU A 661 -4.70 -21.52 19.65
CA LEU A 661 -4.92 -20.84 20.93
C LEU A 661 -3.82 -21.20 21.94
N HIS A 662 -3.32 -20.20 22.67
CA HIS A 662 -2.37 -20.43 23.74
C HIS A 662 -2.47 -19.36 24.86
N SER A 663 -2.83 -19.78 26.06
CA SER A 663 -3.08 -18.90 27.23
C SER A 663 -1.81 -18.23 27.75
N TRP A 664 -1.94 -17.03 28.32
CA TRP A 664 -0.85 -16.37 29.04
C TRP A 664 -0.48 -17.15 30.31
N ALA A 665 0.83 -17.29 30.57
CA ALA A 665 1.33 -17.86 31.83
C ALA A 665 1.51 -16.75 32.88
N GLY A 666 1.61 -17.12 34.16
CA GLY A 666 1.76 -16.20 35.29
C GLY A 666 0.46 -15.88 36.03
N THR A 667 0.50 -14.89 36.92
CA THR A 667 -0.67 -14.46 37.72
C THR A 667 -0.91 -12.98 37.46
N TRP A 668 -2.11 -12.62 37.00
CA TRP A 668 -2.47 -11.21 36.76
C TRP A 668 -2.21 -10.35 38.01
N PRO A 669 -1.58 -9.17 37.89
CA PRO A 669 -1.20 -8.46 36.66
C PRO A 669 0.19 -8.82 36.09
N ALA A 670 0.92 -9.76 36.68
CA ALA A 670 2.25 -10.21 36.24
C ALA A 670 2.14 -11.45 35.32
N LEU A 671 1.81 -11.20 34.05
CA LEU A 671 1.76 -12.23 33.01
C LEU A 671 3.07 -12.31 32.22
N ASP A 672 3.49 -13.52 31.89
CA ASP A 672 4.72 -13.80 31.15
C ASP A 672 4.58 -13.41 29.67
N THR A 673 5.73 -13.11 29.04
CA THR A 673 5.79 -12.80 27.62
C THR A 673 6.00 -14.05 26.77
N LYS A 674 5.45 -14.06 25.56
CA LYS A 674 5.64 -15.15 24.58
C LYS A 674 6.52 -14.67 23.43
N GLN A 675 6.94 -15.59 22.56
CA GLN A 675 7.69 -15.24 21.36
C GLN A 675 7.03 -15.79 20.10
N VAL A 676 7.17 -15.07 19.00
CA VAL A 676 6.96 -15.61 17.65
C VAL A 676 8.32 -15.77 17.00
N VAL A 677 8.57 -16.94 16.43
CA VAL A 677 9.87 -17.30 15.84
C VAL A 677 9.61 -17.86 14.45
N LEU A 678 10.26 -17.25 13.44
CA LEU A 678 10.24 -17.71 12.06
C LEU A 678 11.55 -18.44 11.74
N ALA A 679 11.45 -19.63 11.16
CA ALA A 679 12.57 -20.47 10.77
C ALA A 679 12.34 -21.11 9.38
N ASP A 680 13.34 -21.83 8.89
CA ASP A 680 13.21 -22.65 7.69
C ASP A 680 12.40 -23.91 7.97
N ALA A 681 11.50 -24.26 7.04
CA ALA A 681 10.80 -25.53 7.12
C ALA A 681 11.75 -26.72 6.82
N PRO A 682 11.68 -27.81 7.60
CA PRO A 682 12.40 -29.05 7.31
C PRO A 682 11.79 -29.86 6.14
N GLY A 683 10.62 -29.44 5.63
CA GLY A 683 9.88 -30.11 4.55
C GLY A 683 9.18 -29.12 3.62
N PRO A 684 8.40 -29.60 2.63
CA PRO A 684 7.83 -28.78 1.56
C PRO A 684 6.60 -27.95 1.97
N ALA A 685 6.11 -28.10 3.20
CA ALA A 685 4.91 -27.42 3.69
C ALA A 685 5.27 -26.46 4.83
N ALA A 686 4.55 -25.33 4.89
CA ALA A 686 4.59 -24.44 6.03
C ALA A 686 4.05 -25.16 7.28
N THR A 687 4.69 -24.93 8.43
CA THR A 687 4.24 -25.45 9.72
C THR A 687 4.08 -24.31 10.71
N THR A 688 3.05 -24.38 11.53
CA THR A 688 2.75 -23.40 12.58
C THR A 688 2.31 -24.16 13.81
N ALA A 689 3.03 -24.03 14.92
CA ALA A 689 2.70 -24.69 16.17
C ALA A 689 3.23 -23.92 17.38
N TRP A 690 2.58 -24.08 18.51
CA TRP A 690 3.13 -23.66 19.80
C TRP A 690 4.10 -24.72 20.32
N VAL A 691 5.33 -24.30 20.64
CA VAL A 691 6.36 -25.12 21.28
C VAL A 691 6.75 -24.40 22.57
N ALA A 692 6.23 -24.88 23.70
CA ALA A 692 6.25 -24.15 24.96
C ALA A 692 5.70 -22.71 24.76
N GLU A 693 6.45 -21.68 25.16
CA GLU A 693 6.06 -20.26 25.07
C GLU A 693 6.40 -19.60 23.72
N GLN A 694 6.74 -20.40 22.69
CA GLN A 694 7.12 -19.92 21.37
C GLN A 694 6.11 -20.38 20.31
N LEU A 695 5.54 -19.43 19.57
CA LEU A 695 4.84 -19.70 18.32
C LEU A 695 5.92 -19.91 17.24
N ALA A 696 6.23 -21.17 16.97
CA ALA A 696 7.20 -21.57 15.97
C ALA A 696 6.51 -21.68 14.60
N ILE A 697 6.96 -20.86 13.65
CA ILE A 697 6.57 -20.94 12.25
C ILE A 697 7.79 -21.35 11.43
N ALA A 698 7.62 -22.37 10.59
CA ALA A 698 8.64 -22.77 9.64
C ALA A 698 8.09 -22.66 8.23
N LEU A 699 8.75 -21.89 7.36
CA LEU A 699 8.34 -21.69 5.97
C LEU A 699 9.31 -22.36 4.99
N PRO A 700 8.82 -23.08 3.96
CA PRO A 700 9.65 -23.55 2.86
C PRO A 700 10.25 -22.38 2.07
N PRO A 701 11.36 -22.59 1.34
CA PRO A 701 11.93 -21.57 0.48
C PRO A 701 10.91 -20.96 -0.49
N ALA A 702 10.93 -19.63 -0.62
CA ALA A 702 10.03 -18.84 -1.45
C ALA A 702 8.55 -18.79 -1.02
N GLU A 703 8.19 -19.37 0.13
CA GLU A 703 6.84 -19.26 0.69
C GLU A 703 6.62 -17.96 1.46
N GLN A 704 5.38 -17.51 1.48
CA GLN A 704 4.93 -16.36 2.28
C GLN A 704 3.67 -16.76 3.05
N LEU A 705 3.53 -16.26 4.27
CA LEU A 705 2.37 -16.52 5.13
C LEU A 705 1.88 -15.23 5.78
N THR A 706 0.56 -15.01 5.74
CA THR A 706 -0.10 -13.95 6.51
C THR A 706 -0.62 -14.54 7.81
N LEU A 707 -0.10 -14.06 8.93
CA LEU A 707 -0.49 -14.48 10.27
C LEU A 707 -1.33 -13.39 10.92
N GLU A 708 -2.55 -13.73 11.33
CA GLU A 708 -3.41 -12.86 12.12
C GLU A 708 -3.24 -13.20 13.61
N LEU A 709 -2.75 -12.23 14.38
CA LEU A 709 -2.58 -12.33 15.82
C LEU A 709 -3.68 -11.54 16.53
N SER A 710 -4.52 -12.23 17.26
CA SER A 710 -5.58 -11.64 18.10
C SER A 710 -5.54 -12.22 19.49
N THR A 711 -6.40 -11.71 20.36
CA THR A 711 -6.56 -12.24 21.72
C THR A 711 -7.86 -13.02 21.78
N PHE A 712 -7.80 -14.24 22.31
CA PHE A 712 -9.00 -14.98 22.64
C PHE A 712 -9.43 -14.65 24.07
N MET A 713 -10.75 -14.51 24.26
CA MET A 713 -11.33 -13.92 25.45
C MET A 713 -11.64 -14.98 26.49
N ARG A 714 -11.50 -14.62 27.76
CA ARG A 714 -12.05 -15.40 28.87
C ARG A 714 -13.57 -15.51 28.79
N GLY A 715 -14.10 -16.73 28.89
CA GLY A 715 -15.54 -17.00 28.73
C GLY A 715 -16.43 -16.22 29.70
N ASP A 716 -15.98 -16.00 30.94
CA ASP A 716 -16.69 -15.26 31.99
C ASP A 716 -16.73 -13.74 31.75
N PHE A 717 -15.99 -13.21 30.76
CA PHE A 717 -15.91 -11.78 30.48
C PHE A 717 -16.81 -11.31 29.34
N LEU A 718 -17.38 -12.20 28.51
CA LEU A 718 -18.16 -11.80 27.34
C LEU A 718 -19.36 -10.91 27.73
N ASP A 719 -20.01 -11.22 28.86
CA ASP A 719 -21.11 -10.43 29.41
C ASP A 719 -20.68 -9.05 29.90
N HIS A 720 -19.39 -8.75 30.01
CA HIS A 720 -18.91 -7.41 30.36
C HIS A 720 -19.03 -6.44 29.19
N PHE A 721 -19.09 -6.93 27.94
CA PHE A 721 -19.02 -6.10 26.74
C PHE A 721 -20.40 -5.71 26.21
N ALA A 722 -20.52 -4.51 25.65
CA ALA A 722 -21.76 -3.99 25.07
C ALA A 722 -22.18 -4.78 23.81
N ILE A 723 -21.21 -5.28 23.05
CA ILE A 723 -21.45 -6.05 21.82
C ILE A 723 -22.34 -7.29 22.05
N LYS A 724 -22.28 -7.88 23.25
CA LYS A 724 -23.05 -9.08 23.63
C LYS A 724 -24.56 -8.91 23.46
N GLU A 725 -25.10 -7.70 23.58
CA GLU A 725 -26.54 -7.47 23.49
C GLU A 725 -27.12 -7.73 22.09
N GLN A 726 -26.31 -7.55 21.05
CA GLN A 726 -26.72 -7.71 19.65
C GLN A 726 -26.01 -8.88 18.96
N LEU A 727 -25.09 -9.55 19.66
CA LEU A 727 -24.26 -10.61 19.11
C LEU A 727 -25.09 -11.89 18.86
N PRO A 728 -25.13 -12.43 17.63
CA PRO A 728 -25.77 -13.71 17.37
C PRO A 728 -25.09 -14.83 18.16
N SER A 729 -25.86 -15.80 18.67
CA SER A 729 -25.31 -16.89 19.50
C SER A 729 -24.20 -17.70 18.82
N GLU A 730 -24.27 -17.87 17.50
CA GLU A 730 -23.24 -18.57 16.71
C GLU A 730 -21.93 -17.77 16.61
N SER A 731 -21.98 -16.44 16.75
CA SER A 731 -20.81 -15.55 16.71
C SER A 731 -20.13 -15.39 18.07
N GLU A 732 -20.75 -15.85 19.16
CA GLU A 732 -20.14 -15.88 20.49
C GLU A 732 -18.88 -16.74 20.52
N THR A 733 -18.95 -17.94 19.92
CA THR A 733 -17.79 -18.82 19.77
C THR A 733 -16.67 -18.11 19.01
N THR A 734 -16.99 -17.36 17.96
CA THR A 734 -16.02 -16.58 17.20
C THR A 734 -15.34 -15.50 18.06
N VAL A 735 -16.06 -14.82 18.95
CA VAL A 735 -15.47 -13.87 19.92
C VAL A 735 -14.53 -14.59 20.87
N LEU A 736 -14.99 -15.71 21.46
CA LEU A 736 -14.22 -16.51 22.41
C LEU A 736 -12.96 -17.14 21.80
N LEU A 737 -12.97 -17.44 20.49
CA LEU A 737 -11.80 -17.91 19.74
C LEU A 737 -10.86 -16.77 19.28
N GLY A 738 -11.18 -15.51 19.60
CA GLY A 738 -10.38 -14.36 19.18
C GLY A 738 -10.52 -14.00 17.70
N ARG A 739 -11.60 -14.39 17.03
CA ARG A 739 -11.77 -14.22 15.57
C ARG A 739 -12.78 -13.14 15.18
N HIS A 740 -13.42 -12.46 16.14
CA HIS A 740 -14.46 -11.49 15.84
C HIS A 740 -13.89 -10.06 15.71
N PRO A 741 -13.91 -9.42 14.51
CA PRO A 741 -13.18 -8.18 14.26
C PRO A 741 -13.55 -7.00 15.18
N LEU A 742 -14.79 -6.93 15.66
CA LEU A 742 -15.25 -5.85 16.56
C LEU A 742 -14.95 -6.10 18.05
N ALA A 743 -14.67 -7.34 18.45
CA ALA A 743 -14.48 -7.70 19.87
C ALA A 743 -13.02 -8.06 20.16
N THR A 744 -12.36 -8.72 19.22
CA THR A 744 -11.00 -9.26 19.29
C THR A 744 -10.25 -8.96 17.98
N PRO A 745 -10.04 -7.67 17.64
CA PRO A 745 -9.39 -7.27 16.39
C PRO A 745 -8.00 -7.91 16.25
N ALA A 746 -7.69 -8.37 15.03
CA ALA A 746 -6.40 -9.00 14.73
C ALA A 746 -5.35 -7.98 14.28
N HIS A 747 -4.11 -8.21 14.71
CA HIS A 747 -2.91 -7.58 14.18
C HIS A 747 -2.31 -8.49 13.10
N ILE A 748 -2.03 -7.96 11.92
CA ILE A 748 -1.53 -8.74 10.79
C ILE A 748 0.00 -8.74 10.81
N VAL A 749 0.60 -9.93 10.78
CA VAL A 749 2.04 -10.15 10.67
C VAL A 749 2.34 -10.91 9.39
N ARG A 750 3.27 -10.41 8.58
CA ARG A 750 3.70 -11.03 7.33
C ARG A 750 5.00 -11.80 7.54
N LEU A 751 5.01 -13.06 7.16
CA LEU A 751 6.16 -13.96 7.31
C LEU A 751 6.65 -14.35 5.91
N VAL A 752 7.95 -14.21 5.65
CA VAL A 752 8.53 -14.41 4.31
C VAL A 752 9.77 -15.29 4.39
N HIS A 753 9.84 -16.33 3.55
CA HIS A 753 11.10 -17.00 3.26
C HIS A 753 11.69 -16.47 1.95
N ALA A 754 12.60 -15.50 2.09
CA ALA A 754 13.26 -14.85 0.98
C ALA A 754 14.41 -15.71 0.42
N VAL A 755 14.35 -16.01 -0.87
CA VAL A 755 15.42 -16.76 -1.57
C VAL A 755 16.25 -15.82 -2.44
N ARG A 756 17.59 -15.92 -2.35
CA ARG A 756 18.48 -15.03 -3.10
C ARG A 756 18.34 -15.24 -4.60
N ARG A 757 18.26 -16.50 -5.04
CA ARG A 757 18.05 -16.89 -6.45
C ARG A 757 16.72 -17.63 -6.61
N PRO A 758 16.11 -17.61 -7.81
CA PRO A 758 14.99 -18.49 -8.12
C PRO A 758 15.31 -19.96 -7.80
N LEU A 759 14.34 -20.72 -7.28
CA LEU A 759 14.55 -22.11 -6.87
C LEU A 759 14.75 -23.07 -8.05
N GLN A 760 14.34 -22.66 -9.25
CA GLN A 760 14.45 -23.43 -10.47
C GLN A 760 14.93 -22.52 -11.59
N ASN A 761 15.95 -22.95 -12.32
CA ASN A 761 16.39 -22.29 -13.55
C ASN A 761 15.29 -22.41 -14.60
N PRO A 762 15.02 -21.35 -15.40
CA PRO A 762 14.08 -21.46 -16.51
C PRO A 762 14.60 -22.51 -17.50
N ALA A 763 13.74 -23.41 -17.97
CA ALA A 763 14.07 -24.29 -19.09
C ALA A 763 12.89 -24.41 -20.05
N GLY A 764 13.21 -24.70 -21.31
CA GLY A 764 12.26 -24.86 -22.40
C GLY A 764 12.91 -24.67 -23.77
N THR A 765 12.12 -24.72 -24.83
CA THR A 765 12.55 -24.50 -26.22
C THR A 765 11.61 -23.50 -26.89
N LEU A 766 12.16 -22.68 -27.78
CA LEU A 766 11.43 -21.66 -28.55
C LEU A 766 11.40 -22.05 -30.01
N ALA A 767 10.29 -21.82 -30.68
CA ALA A 767 10.15 -21.90 -32.14
C ALA A 767 9.87 -20.50 -32.69
N ALA A 768 10.62 -20.09 -33.71
CA ALA A 768 10.40 -18.80 -34.37
C ALA A 768 9.36 -18.96 -35.47
N VAL A 769 8.30 -18.16 -35.39
CA VAL A 769 7.22 -18.09 -36.37
C VAL A 769 7.24 -16.68 -36.99
N ARG A 770 7.19 -16.63 -38.32
CA ARG A 770 7.10 -15.40 -39.11
C ARG A 770 6.11 -15.61 -40.26
N GLU A 771 5.44 -14.52 -40.62
CA GLU A 771 4.67 -14.41 -41.87
C GLU A 771 5.48 -13.61 -42.91
N PRO A 772 5.17 -13.76 -44.22
CA PRO A 772 5.79 -12.99 -45.27
C PRO A 772 5.77 -11.47 -45.01
N GLY A 773 6.92 -10.82 -45.18
CA GLY A 773 7.12 -9.37 -45.00
C GLY A 773 7.25 -8.89 -43.55
N GLN A 774 7.10 -9.75 -42.54
CA GLN A 774 7.22 -9.32 -41.14
C GLN A 774 8.65 -8.94 -40.78
N THR A 775 8.84 -7.84 -40.04
CA THR A 775 10.14 -7.37 -39.51
C THR A 775 10.41 -7.82 -38.07
N PHE A 776 9.57 -8.69 -37.53
CA PHE A 776 9.69 -9.29 -36.20
C PHE A 776 9.51 -10.81 -36.30
N ALA A 777 9.83 -11.51 -35.21
CA ALA A 777 9.54 -12.94 -35.04
C ALA A 777 8.70 -13.17 -33.79
N LEU A 778 7.70 -14.05 -33.88
CA LEU A 778 6.96 -14.56 -32.73
C LEU A 778 7.64 -15.84 -32.25
N LEU A 779 8.05 -15.87 -30.98
CA LEU A 779 8.74 -16.98 -30.35
C LEU A 779 7.72 -17.78 -29.54
N SER A 780 7.30 -18.91 -30.08
CA SER A 780 6.33 -19.80 -29.45
C SER A 780 7.04 -20.86 -28.59
N PRO A 781 6.74 -20.99 -27.29
CA PRO A 781 7.31 -22.03 -26.46
C PRO A 781 6.79 -23.42 -26.88
N THR A 782 7.67 -24.36 -27.20
CA THR A 782 7.27 -25.70 -27.71
C THR A 782 8.06 -26.82 -27.03
N PRO A 783 7.44 -27.71 -26.21
CA PRO A 783 6.05 -27.66 -25.75
C PRO A 783 5.79 -26.42 -24.88
N ALA A 784 4.52 -26.06 -24.71
CA ALA A 784 4.14 -24.93 -23.86
C ALA A 784 4.59 -25.19 -22.42
N LEU A 785 5.66 -24.52 -21.98
CA LEU A 785 5.99 -24.15 -20.60
C LEU A 785 7.47 -23.75 -20.49
N LEU A 786 7.74 -22.49 -20.16
CA LEU A 786 9.00 -22.15 -19.52
C LEU A 786 8.87 -22.58 -18.05
N THR A 787 9.64 -23.61 -17.68
CA THR A 787 9.63 -24.32 -16.40
C THR A 787 10.23 -23.49 -15.26
N VAL A 788 9.62 -22.34 -14.95
CA VAL A 788 10.04 -21.48 -13.84
C VAL A 788 9.32 -21.84 -12.54
N HIS A 789 10.01 -21.68 -11.41
CA HIS A 789 9.34 -21.74 -10.11
C HIS A 789 8.67 -20.39 -9.80
N ALA A 790 7.35 -20.32 -10.04
CA ALA A 790 6.56 -19.09 -9.98
C ALA A 790 6.68 -18.36 -8.62
N LYS A 791 6.57 -19.08 -7.50
CA LYS A 791 6.69 -18.50 -6.16
C LYS A 791 8.05 -17.86 -5.86
N SER A 792 9.13 -18.20 -6.60
CA SER A 792 10.45 -17.56 -6.42
C SER A 792 10.83 -16.54 -7.50
N THR A 793 10.14 -16.56 -8.63
CA THR A 793 10.46 -15.73 -9.81
C THR A 793 9.51 -14.56 -9.89
N ALA A 794 10.01 -13.32 -9.94
CA ALA A 794 9.17 -12.14 -10.17
C ALA A 794 9.04 -11.82 -11.67
N LYS A 795 10.11 -12.08 -12.41
CA LYS A 795 10.24 -11.67 -13.81
C LYS A 795 11.10 -12.68 -14.55
N LEU A 796 10.75 -12.92 -15.81
CA LEU A 796 11.56 -13.65 -16.77
C LEU A 796 12.02 -12.68 -17.85
N GLU A 797 13.33 -12.46 -17.95
CA GLU A 797 13.95 -11.60 -18.97
C GLU A 797 14.50 -12.46 -20.10
N ILE A 798 14.12 -12.14 -21.33
CA ILE A 798 14.60 -12.82 -22.52
C ILE A 798 15.54 -11.88 -23.25
N THR A 799 16.77 -12.34 -23.46
CA THR A 799 17.77 -11.64 -24.28
C THR A 799 18.18 -12.52 -25.46
N ALA A 800 18.64 -11.89 -26.53
CA ALA A 800 19.08 -12.55 -27.76
C ALA A 800 20.53 -12.18 -28.08
N ALA A 801 21.23 -13.10 -28.74
CA ALA A 801 22.55 -12.88 -29.29
C ALA A 801 22.65 -13.53 -30.68
N TRP A 802 23.26 -12.83 -31.64
CA TRP A 802 23.46 -13.31 -33.01
C TRP A 802 24.64 -12.59 -33.67
N THR A 803 25.07 -13.11 -34.83
CA THR A 803 26.03 -12.43 -35.70
C THR A 803 25.28 -11.65 -36.77
N GLU A 804 25.48 -10.34 -36.83
CA GLU A 804 24.89 -9.47 -37.84
C GLU A 804 25.83 -9.37 -39.04
N TYR A 805 25.29 -9.61 -40.24
CA TYR A 805 26.01 -9.55 -41.51
C TYR A 805 25.66 -8.25 -42.24
N SER A 806 26.69 -7.48 -42.61
CA SER A 806 26.56 -6.25 -43.37
C SER A 806 27.59 -6.23 -44.49
N ASP A 807 27.17 -6.70 -45.66
CA ASP A 807 28.01 -6.81 -46.86
C ASP A 807 29.32 -7.57 -46.58
N GLU A 808 30.47 -6.90 -46.46
CA GLU A 808 31.77 -7.55 -46.17
C GLU A 808 32.06 -7.74 -44.67
N THR A 809 31.31 -7.06 -43.79
CA THR A 809 31.59 -7.02 -42.35
C THR A 809 30.61 -7.85 -41.54
N THR A 810 31.11 -8.47 -40.47
CA THR A 810 30.27 -9.11 -39.45
C THR A 810 30.47 -8.43 -38.11
N SER A 811 29.40 -8.36 -37.32
CA SER A 811 29.44 -7.83 -35.96
C SER A 811 28.61 -8.70 -35.02
N SER A 812 29.08 -8.90 -33.80
CA SER A 812 28.35 -9.70 -32.81
C SER A 812 27.38 -8.81 -32.04
N VAL A 813 26.11 -9.16 -32.07
CA VAL A 813 25.09 -8.59 -31.19
C VAL A 813 24.97 -9.51 -29.97
N THR A 814 25.20 -8.95 -28.78
CA THR A 814 25.15 -9.70 -27.52
C THR A 814 24.12 -9.09 -26.58
N ALA A 815 23.35 -9.95 -25.89
CA ALA A 815 22.39 -9.56 -24.85
C ALA A 815 21.35 -8.50 -25.30
N ALA A 816 20.92 -8.53 -26.56
CA ALA A 816 19.85 -7.67 -27.06
C ALA A 816 18.54 -7.98 -26.33
N PRO A 817 17.85 -6.99 -25.73
CA PRO A 817 16.62 -7.22 -24.99
C PRO A 817 15.49 -7.61 -25.96
N VAL A 818 14.84 -8.74 -25.68
CA VAL A 818 13.69 -9.22 -26.48
C VAL A 818 12.40 -8.82 -25.78
N GLN A 819 12.17 -9.39 -24.60
CA GLN A 819 10.96 -9.15 -23.83
C GLN A 819 11.20 -9.46 -22.35
N ALA A 820 10.39 -8.84 -21.51
CA ALA A 820 10.37 -9.02 -20.07
C ALA A 820 8.96 -9.43 -19.66
N VAL A 821 8.81 -10.59 -19.03
CA VAL A 821 7.51 -11.12 -18.61
C VAL A 821 7.42 -11.14 -17.08
N VAL A 822 6.36 -10.55 -16.52
CA VAL A 822 6.08 -10.59 -15.08
C VAL A 822 5.46 -11.93 -14.74
N ILE A 823 5.92 -12.55 -13.65
CA ILE A 823 5.46 -13.87 -13.20
C ILE A 823 4.74 -13.71 -11.85
N GLY A 824 3.43 -13.97 -11.85
CA GLY A 824 2.62 -14.07 -10.64
C GLY A 824 3.03 -15.28 -9.78
N PRO A 825 2.87 -15.23 -8.45
CA PRO A 825 3.25 -16.33 -7.54
C PRO A 825 2.55 -17.66 -7.82
N TYR A 826 1.40 -17.63 -8.49
CA TYR A 826 0.55 -18.79 -8.79
C TYR A 826 0.43 -19.08 -10.29
N ASP A 827 1.22 -18.40 -11.11
CA ASP A 827 1.22 -18.63 -12.55
C ASP A 827 1.68 -20.06 -12.84
N LYS A 828 0.90 -20.76 -13.66
CA LYS A 828 1.18 -22.16 -14.00
C LYS A 828 1.99 -22.30 -15.28
N ALA A 829 1.89 -21.35 -16.22
CA ALA A 829 2.55 -21.40 -17.52
C ALA A 829 2.69 -20.03 -18.19
N LEU A 830 3.71 -19.91 -19.06
CA LEU A 830 3.76 -18.89 -20.11
C LEU A 830 3.22 -19.50 -21.41
N ALA A 831 1.98 -19.15 -21.77
CA ALA A 831 1.27 -19.70 -22.93
C ALA A 831 1.32 -18.78 -24.16
N GLU A 832 1.54 -17.48 -23.97
CA GLU A 832 1.52 -16.49 -25.05
C GLU A 832 2.87 -16.45 -25.80
N PRO A 833 2.87 -16.35 -27.15
CA PRO A 833 4.08 -16.13 -27.93
C PRO A 833 4.80 -14.84 -27.53
N LEU A 834 6.13 -14.90 -27.44
CA LEU A 834 6.96 -13.72 -27.17
C LEU A 834 7.28 -13.01 -28.48
N ARG A 835 7.36 -11.68 -28.49
CA ARG A 835 7.65 -10.91 -29.72
C ARG A 835 9.08 -10.40 -29.70
N HIS A 836 9.88 -10.79 -30.70
CA HIS A 836 11.24 -10.27 -30.92
C HIS A 836 11.25 -9.31 -32.12
N GLU A 837 11.48 -8.03 -31.85
CA GLU A 837 11.67 -7.00 -32.87
C GLU A 837 13.08 -7.10 -33.48
N LEU A 838 13.16 -7.42 -34.77
CA LEU A 838 14.42 -7.53 -35.52
C LEU A 838 14.67 -6.29 -36.39
N GLY A 839 13.60 -5.61 -36.82
CA GLY A 839 13.67 -4.38 -37.62
C GLY A 839 13.80 -4.60 -39.13
N ASP A 840 14.01 -5.85 -39.58
CA ASP A 840 14.14 -6.21 -41.00
C ASP A 840 13.63 -7.64 -41.29
N THR A 841 13.68 -8.03 -42.56
CA THR A 841 13.20 -9.33 -43.04
C THR A 841 14.28 -10.41 -43.12
N ARG A 842 15.50 -10.16 -42.61
CA ARG A 842 16.66 -11.03 -42.81
C ARG A 842 16.58 -12.31 -41.98
N HIS A 843 17.26 -13.34 -42.48
CA HIS A 843 17.55 -14.57 -41.75
C HIS A 843 18.67 -14.36 -40.73
N ARG A 844 18.51 -14.95 -39.53
CA ARG A 844 19.52 -14.98 -38.46
C ARG A 844 19.50 -16.31 -37.73
N MET A 845 20.67 -16.78 -37.29
CA MET A 845 20.80 -17.77 -36.23
C MET A 845 20.89 -17.05 -34.87
N VAL A 846 19.82 -17.14 -34.06
CA VAL A 846 19.69 -16.37 -32.82
C VAL A 846 19.73 -17.27 -31.60
N SER A 847 20.68 -17.03 -30.69
CA SER A 847 20.76 -17.68 -29.38
C SER A 847 20.01 -16.86 -28.34
N TYR A 848 19.01 -17.43 -27.68
CA TYR A 848 18.25 -16.76 -26.63
C TYR A 848 18.74 -17.17 -25.24
N THR A 849 18.75 -16.24 -24.29
CA THR A 849 19.00 -16.52 -22.86
C THR A 849 17.77 -16.13 -22.05
N LEU A 850 17.24 -17.09 -21.30
CA LEU A 850 16.16 -16.90 -20.36
C LEU A 850 16.73 -16.60 -18.98
N THR A 851 16.44 -15.45 -18.40
CA THR A 851 16.95 -15.04 -17.10
C THR A 851 15.80 -14.88 -16.12
N ALA A 852 15.65 -15.83 -15.20
CA ALA A 852 14.69 -15.70 -14.11
C ALA A 852 15.27 -14.77 -13.03
N VAL A 853 14.46 -13.80 -12.57
CA VAL A 853 14.83 -12.80 -11.56
C VAL A 853 14.11 -13.12 -10.25
N SER A 854 14.87 -13.20 -9.14
CA SER A 854 14.29 -13.45 -7.81
C SER A 854 13.29 -12.36 -7.42
N ARG A 855 12.14 -12.76 -6.89
CA ARG A 855 11.13 -11.83 -6.35
C ARG A 855 11.49 -11.21 -5.00
N PHE A 856 12.57 -11.67 -4.39
CA PHE A 856 12.90 -11.31 -3.02
C PHE A 856 14.03 -10.28 -2.92
N ARG A 857 14.40 -9.60 -4.02
CA ARG A 857 15.52 -8.64 -4.06
C ARG A 857 15.49 -7.61 -2.91
N GLN A 858 14.31 -7.14 -2.52
CA GLN A 858 14.10 -6.17 -1.42
C GLN A 858 14.49 -6.70 -0.03
N PHE A 859 14.57 -8.02 0.15
CA PHE A 859 14.94 -8.66 1.41
C PHE A 859 16.45 -8.85 1.56
N PHE A 860 17.23 -8.44 0.55
CA PHE A 860 18.69 -8.52 0.57
C PHE A 860 19.31 -7.13 0.45
N ARG A 861 20.55 -7.00 0.91
CA ARG A 861 21.27 -5.71 0.97
C ARG A 861 21.37 -5.05 -0.40
N ALA A 862 21.31 -3.73 -0.44
CA ALA A 862 21.35 -2.98 -1.69
C ALA A 862 22.71 -3.11 -2.39
N GLU A 863 23.79 -3.30 -1.64
CA GLU A 863 25.16 -3.43 -2.15
C GLU A 863 25.45 -4.78 -2.83
N GLU A 864 24.59 -5.78 -2.68
CA GLU A 864 24.78 -7.07 -3.36
C GLU A 864 24.60 -6.95 -4.87
N ALA A 865 25.52 -7.59 -5.59
CA ALA A 865 25.58 -7.62 -7.04
C ALA A 865 24.26 -8.15 -7.64
N PRO A 866 23.62 -7.46 -8.60
CA PRO A 866 22.34 -7.88 -9.19
C PRO A 866 22.36 -9.31 -9.73
N GLU A 867 23.51 -9.76 -10.24
CA GLU A 867 23.74 -11.10 -10.81
C GLU A 867 23.55 -12.20 -9.77
N ALA A 868 23.71 -11.90 -8.48
CA ALA A 868 23.44 -12.84 -7.40
C ALA A 868 21.96 -13.24 -7.30
N PHE A 869 21.04 -12.49 -7.94
CA PHE A 869 19.60 -12.69 -7.93
C PHE A 869 19.04 -13.26 -9.24
N LEU A 870 19.93 -13.58 -10.17
CA LEU A 870 19.59 -14.04 -11.51
C LEU A 870 19.85 -15.54 -11.64
N ALA A 871 18.99 -16.21 -12.40
CA ALA A 871 19.16 -17.59 -12.85
C ALA A 871 19.07 -17.63 -14.40
N PRO A 872 20.19 -17.42 -15.11
CA PRO A 872 20.24 -17.44 -16.56
C PRO A 872 20.36 -18.87 -17.11
N THR A 873 19.58 -19.17 -18.15
CA THR A 873 19.67 -20.40 -18.94
C THR A 873 19.83 -20.04 -20.42
N PRO A 874 21.00 -20.30 -21.04
CA PRO A 874 21.15 -20.17 -22.48
C PRO A 874 20.40 -21.31 -23.19
N LEU A 875 19.67 -20.96 -24.26
CA LEU A 875 19.01 -21.92 -25.14
C LEU A 875 19.88 -22.20 -26.38
N PRO A 876 19.65 -23.35 -27.07
CA PRO A 876 20.26 -23.61 -28.36
C PRO A 876 19.94 -22.50 -29.39
N ALA A 877 20.85 -22.29 -30.35
CA ALA A 877 20.65 -21.32 -31.43
C ALA A 877 19.42 -21.70 -32.27
N LEU A 878 18.53 -20.72 -32.46
CA LEU A 878 17.27 -20.87 -33.17
C LEU A 878 17.38 -20.25 -34.56
N ASN A 879 17.00 -21.01 -35.58
CA ASN A 879 16.85 -20.50 -36.93
C ASN A 879 15.63 -19.55 -36.99
N VAL A 880 15.88 -18.28 -37.25
CA VAL A 880 14.85 -17.30 -37.59
C VAL A 880 14.88 -17.07 -39.09
N PRO A 881 13.92 -17.61 -39.88
CA PRO A 881 14.00 -17.59 -41.34
C PRO A 881 13.83 -16.17 -41.89
N SER A 882 14.36 -15.92 -43.09
CA SER A 882 14.07 -14.71 -43.86
C SER A 882 12.59 -14.68 -44.24
N SER A 883 11.93 -13.54 -44.02
CA SER A 883 10.50 -13.36 -44.30
C SER A 883 10.23 -12.67 -45.63
N ALA A 884 11.26 -12.33 -46.41
CA ALA A 884 11.11 -11.73 -47.73
C ALA A 884 12.02 -12.41 -48.76
N ARG A 885 11.64 -12.30 -50.04
CA ARG A 885 12.51 -12.74 -51.14
C ARG A 885 13.80 -11.90 -51.14
N PRO A 886 14.97 -12.50 -51.41
CA PRO A 886 16.17 -11.74 -51.70
C PRO A 886 15.97 -10.80 -52.89
N HIS A 887 16.67 -9.68 -52.90
CA HIS A 887 16.70 -8.80 -54.07
C HIS A 887 17.42 -9.47 -55.25
N PRO A 888 17.03 -9.19 -56.51
CA PRO A 888 17.71 -9.77 -57.67
C PRO A 888 19.19 -9.38 -57.72
N PRO A 889 20.09 -10.29 -58.14
CA PRO A 889 21.50 -9.96 -58.26
C PRO A 889 21.71 -9.02 -59.46
N LEU A 890 22.56 -7.99 -59.32
CA LEU A 890 23.06 -7.25 -60.46
C LEU A 890 24.39 -7.88 -60.91
N VAL A 891 24.37 -8.52 -62.07
CA VAL A 891 25.56 -9.09 -62.71
C VAL A 891 26.30 -7.98 -63.45
N LEU A 892 27.57 -7.78 -63.12
CA LEU A 892 28.42 -6.75 -63.73
C LEU A 892 29.20 -7.30 -64.92
N SER A 893 29.72 -8.53 -64.82
CA SER A 893 30.33 -9.25 -65.93
C SER A 893 30.34 -10.77 -65.69
N THR A 894 30.32 -11.55 -66.76
CA THR A 894 30.56 -13.00 -66.68
C THR A 894 31.74 -13.34 -67.57
N ARG A 895 32.76 -13.99 -67.02
CA ARG A 895 34.01 -14.26 -67.75
C ARG A 895 34.41 -15.72 -67.67
N PRO A 896 35.01 -16.29 -68.72
CA PRO A 896 35.63 -17.59 -68.62
C PRO A 896 36.77 -17.56 -67.60
N ALA A 897 36.81 -18.56 -66.74
CA ALA A 897 37.87 -18.77 -65.77
C ALA A 897 38.31 -20.24 -65.82
N PHE A 898 39.48 -20.52 -65.25
CA PHE A 898 40.02 -21.86 -65.15
C PHE A 898 41.02 -21.92 -64.00
N ARG A 899 41.30 -23.14 -63.53
CA ARG A 899 42.40 -23.39 -62.60
C ARG A 899 43.47 -24.19 -63.33
N TRP A 900 44.72 -23.84 -63.04
CA TRP A 900 45.87 -24.60 -63.48
C TRP A 900 46.28 -25.60 -62.39
N GLU A 901 46.53 -26.83 -62.80
CA GLU A 901 47.15 -27.85 -61.95
C GLU A 901 48.42 -28.34 -62.66
N GLN A 902 49.54 -28.41 -61.95
CA GLN A 902 50.78 -28.96 -62.47
C GLN A 902 51.28 -30.08 -61.58
N GLU A 903 51.59 -31.20 -62.20
CA GLU A 903 52.15 -32.38 -61.55
C GLU A 903 53.47 -32.74 -62.26
N ASN A 904 54.58 -32.69 -61.53
CA ASN A 904 55.89 -33.02 -62.07
C ASN A 904 56.34 -34.38 -61.51
N ALA A 905 56.73 -35.31 -62.38
CA ALA A 905 57.25 -36.62 -62.00
C ALA A 905 58.66 -36.81 -62.58
N THR A 906 59.58 -37.26 -61.73
CA THR A 906 60.94 -37.65 -62.15
C THR A 906 61.02 -39.17 -62.14
N ARG A 907 61.26 -39.79 -63.29
CA ARG A 907 61.43 -41.24 -63.45
C ARG A 907 62.87 -41.56 -63.84
N SER A 908 63.29 -42.80 -63.67
CA SER A 908 64.65 -43.26 -64.04
C SER A 908 64.97 -43.11 -65.52
N ASP A 909 63.96 -42.98 -66.39
CA ASP A 909 64.05 -42.82 -67.84
C ASP A 909 63.80 -41.38 -68.34
N GLY A 910 63.51 -40.42 -67.43
CA GLY A 910 63.36 -39.00 -67.76
C GLY A 910 62.42 -38.21 -66.85
N THR A 911 62.20 -36.94 -67.20
CA THR A 911 61.25 -36.04 -66.50
C THR A 911 59.93 -35.94 -67.27
N SER A 912 58.81 -36.00 -66.56
CA SER A 912 57.46 -35.79 -67.08
C SER A 912 56.78 -34.66 -66.33
N ALA A 913 56.12 -33.76 -67.04
CA ALA A 913 55.25 -32.73 -66.47
C ALA A 913 53.85 -32.89 -67.05
N THR A 914 52.84 -32.97 -66.20
CA THR A 914 51.44 -32.95 -66.59
C THR A 914 50.81 -31.66 -66.11
N ILE A 915 50.37 -30.83 -67.05
CA ILE A 915 49.72 -29.54 -66.80
C ILE A 915 48.26 -29.68 -67.22
N ARG A 916 47.33 -29.35 -66.32
CA ARG A 916 45.89 -29.47 -66.54
C ARG A 916 45.24 -28.10 -66.38
N ARG A 917 44.51 -27.67 -67.40
CA ARG A 917 43.54 -26.57 -67.32
C ARG A 917 42.18 -27.18 -66.97
N ARG A 918 41.73 -27.00 -65.73
CA ARG A 918 40.55 -27.66 -65.13
C ARG A 918 39.46 -26.68 -64.72
N HIS A 919 38.30 -27.28 -64.44
CA HIS A 919 37.13 -26.75 -63.74
C HIS A 919 36.11 -25.99 -64.59
N ALA A 920 36.34 -25.83 -65.90
CA ALA A 920 35.40 -25.22 -66.85
C ALA A 920 34.54 -24.13 -66.20
N LEU A 921 35.18 -23.05 -65.76
CA LEU A 921 34.58 -22.07 -64.85
C LEU A 921 34.01 -20.87 -65.62
N LEU A 922 32.90 -20.35 -65.12
CA LEU A 922 32.46 -19.00 -65.39
C LEU A 922 32.53 -18.21 -64.08
N ARG A 923 33.34 -17.16 -64.06
CA ARG A 923 33.42 -16.21 -62.96
C ARG A 923 32.38 -15.12 -63.18
N VAL A 924 31.40 -15.07 -62.28
CA VAL A 924 30.34 -14.07 -62.27
C VAL A 924 30.72 -12.97 -61.29
N GLU A 925 30.83 -11.75 -61.77
CA GLU A 925 31.09 -10.55 -60.98
C GLU A 925 29.76 -9.88 -60.61
N LEU A 926 29.58 -9.57 -59.32
CA LEU A 926 28.31 -9.15 -58.73
C LEU A 926 28.44 -7.78 -58.05
N GLN A 927 27.39 -6.95 -58.15
CA GLN A 927 27.34 -5.67 -57.47
C GLN A 927 27.11 -5.84 -55.95
N ARG A 928 27.82 -5.02 -55.17
CA ARG A 928 27.54 -4.79 -53.74
C ARG A 928 26.17 -4.14 -53.52
N PRO A 929 25.54 -4.31 -52.35
CA PRO A 929 25.96 -5.15 -51.23
C PRO A 929 25.38 -6.58 -51.26
N TRP A 930 26.06 -7.51 -50.60
CA TRP A 930 25.63 -8.91 -50.39
C TRP A 930 25.09 -9.17 -48.97
N PHE A 931 24.49 -10.35 -48.75
CA PHE A 931 23.81 -10.75 -47.50
C PHE A 931 22.60 -9.89 -47.11
N GLN A 932 21.87 -9.38 -48.10
CA GLN A 932 20.70 -8.52 -47.86
C GLN A 932 19.49 -9.29 -47.29
N SER A 933 19.44 -10.60 -47.51
CA SER A 933 18.47 -11.55 -46.94
C SER A 933 18.98 -12.25 -45.68
N GLY A 934 20.19 -11.92 -45.22
CA GLY A 934 20.79 -12.46 -43.99
C GLY A 934 21.93 -13.45 -44.22
N GLU A 935 22.35 -14.08 -43.13
CA GLU A 935 23.42 -15.08 -43.08
C GLU A 935 23.20 -16.20 -44.12
N GLY A 936 24.26 -16.69 -44.77
CA GLY A 936 24.14 -17.81 -45.71
C GLY A 936 23.49 -17.50 -47.07
N GLU A 937 23.31 -16.22 -47.43
CA GLU A 937 22.87 -15.83 -48.79
C GLU A 937 23.88 -16.27 -49.86
N GLN A 938 23.40 -17.01 -50.86
CA GLN A 938 24.18 -17.63 -51.92
C GLN A 938 23.76 -17.13 -53.31
N LEU A 939 24.60 -17.33 -54.32
CA LEU A 939 24.20 -17.18 -55.72
C LEU A 939 23.71 -18.55 -56.23
N ALA A 940 22.49 -18.62 -56.75
CA ALA A 940 21.98 -19.83 -57.38
C ALA A 940 22.03 -19.73 -58.90
N VAL A 941 22.48 -20.80 -59.55
CA VAL A 941 22.27 -21.04 -60.98
C VAL A 941 20.97 -21.82 -61.16
N ILE A 942 20.10 -21.33 -62.04
CA ILE A 942 18.75 -21.86 -62.21
C ILE A 942 18.72 -22.83 -63.38
N VAL A 943 18.22 -24.04 -63.10
CA VAL A 943 18.14 -25.16 -64.04
C VAL A 943 16.79 -25.86 -63.95
N GLY A 944 16.48 -26.67 -64.97
CA GLY A 944 15.26 -27.47 -64.98
C GLY A 944 15.42 -28.76 -64.16
N PRO A 945 14.31 -29.35 -63.65
CA PRO A 945 14.34 -30.68 -63.04
C PRO A 945 14.61 -31.78 -64.09
N SER A 946 14.36 -31.50 -65.36
CA SER A 946 14.71 -32.34 -66.50
C SER A 946 15.39 -31.50 -67.59
N ASN A 947 16.04 -32.18 -68.53
CA ASN A 947 16.62 -31.58 -69.73
C ASN A 947 15.57 -31.25 -70.82
N GLN A 948 14.29 -31.54 -70.57
CA GLN A 948 13.17 -31.21 -71.46
C GLN A 948 12.12 -30.36 -70.71
N PRO A 949 12.46 -29.12 -70.34
CA PRO A 949 11.57 -28.25 -69.57
C PRO A 949 10.35 -27.80 -70.41
N ALA A 950 9.20 -27.67 -69.75
CA ALA A 950 7.99 -27.13 -70.37
C ALA A 950 8.21 -25.68 -70.87
N ALA A 951 7.54 -25.31 -71.96
CA ALA A 951 7.73 -24.01 -72.64
C ALA A 951 7.57 -22.79 -71.70
N GLY A 952 6.70 -22.88 -70.70
CA GLY A 952 6.50 -21.80 -69.71
C GLY A 952 7.64 -21.62 -68.69
N VAL A 953 8.53 -22.62 -68.54
CA VAL A 953 9.65 -22.59 -67.58
C VAL A 953 10.97 -22.21 -68.25
N GLN A 954 11.13 -22.52 -69.55
CA GLN A 954 12.33 -22.24 -70.35
C GLN A 954 12.92 -20.81 -70.20
N PRO A 955 12.11 -19.73 -70.11
CA PRO A 955 12.64 -18.37 -69.96
C PRO A 955 13.38 -18.11 -68.64
N PHE A 956 13.32 -19.04 -67.68
CA PHE A 956 13.93 -18.91 -66.34
C PHE A 956 15.20 -19.74 -66.18
N LEU A 957 15.60 -20.50 -67.20
CA LEU A 957 16.63 -21.53 -67.07
C LEU A 957 17.92 -21.14 -67.78
N THR A 958 19.03 -21.64 -67.24
CA THR A 958 20.34 -21.59 -67.88
C THR A 958 20.29 -22.27 -69.24
N GLN A 959 20.85 -21.61 -70.25
CA GLN A 959 20.86 -22.08 -71.64
C GLN A 959 22.28 -22.36 -72.10
N VAL A 960 22.43 -23.46 -72.82
CA VAL A 960 23.69 -23.84 -73.45
C VAL A 960 23.45 -24.00 -74.95
N GLY A 961 24.29 -23.34 -75.75
CA GLY A 961 24.30 -23.44 -77.20
C GLY A 961 25.62 -24.02 -77.68
N ARG A 962 25.56 -24.82 -78.75
CA ARG A 962 26.76 -25.20 -79.51
C ARG A 962 27.42 -23.95 -80.09
N ASP A 963 28.74 -23.93 -80.18
CA ASP A 963 29.42 -22.97 -81.05
C ASP A 963 28.89 -23.14 -82.50
N PRO A 964 28.40 -22.07 -83.16
CA PRO A 964 27.86 -22.18 -84.51
C PRO A 964 28.95 -22.30 -85.59
N ILE A 965 30.20 -21.93 -85.29
CA ILE A 965 31.32 -21.94 -86.23
C ILE A 965 31.92 -23.34 -86.35
N TRP A 966 32.03 -24.05 -85.23
CA TRP A 966 32.73 -25.33 -85.15
C TRP A 966 31.77 -26.52 -85.14
N ASP A 967 32.12 -27.56 -85.88
CA ASP A 967 31.44 -28.84 -85.80
C ASP A 967 31.95 -29.62 -84.58
N THR A 968 31.04 -29.88 -83.65
CA THR A 968 31.26 -30.51 -82.34
C THR A 968 29.92 -31.13 -81.91
N PRO A 969 29.89 -32.12 -81.01
CA PRO A 969 28.61 -32.62 -80.51
C PRO A 969 27.73 -31.50 -79.94
N THR A 970 26.43 -31.55 -80.20
CA THR A 970 25.47 -30.58 -79.68
C THR A 970 25.33 -30.78 -78.16
N PRO A 971 25.59 -29.76 -77.33
CA PRO A 971 25.42 -29.89 -75.90
C PRO A 971 23.93 -29.98 -75.53
N GLU A 972 23.65 -30.51 -74.34
CA GLU A 972 22.31 -30.45 -73.77
C GLU A 972 21.89 -28.98 -73.60
N GLN A 973 20.83 -28.55 -74.29
CA GLN A 973 20.41 -27.14 -74.30
C GLN A 973 20.02 -26.64 -72.91
N TRP A 974 19.41 -27.52 -72.11
CA TRP A 974 18.93 -27.26 -70.76
C TRP A 974 19.66 -28.17 -69.78
N PRO A 975 20.80 -27.73 -69.23
CA PRO A 975 21.56 -28.55 -68.29
C PRO A 975 20.75 -28.78 -67.00
N THR A 976 20.99 -29.94 -66.36
CA THR A 976 20.42 -30.32 -65.06
C THR A 976 21.51 -30.25 -63.98
N PRO A 977 21.19 -30.34 -62.67
CA PRO A 977 22.17 -30.17 -61.60
C PRO A 977 23.48 -30.97 -61.72
N PRO A 978 23.50 -32.23 -62.22
CA PRO A 978 24.74 -32.99 -62.40
C PRO A 978 25.75 -32.40 -63.40
N ALA A 979 25.34 -31.46 -64.26
CA ALA A 979 26.25 -30.77 -65.17
C ALA A 979 27.18 -29.77 -64.44
N PHE A 980 26.86 -29.45 -63.19
CA PHE A 980 27.51 -28.47 -62.34
C PHE A 980 28.32 -29.13 -61.23
N ALA A 981 29.38 -28.47 -60.79
CA ALA A 981 30.25 -28.95 -59.71
C ALA A 981 30.64 -27.80 -58.77
N ALA A 982 31.31 -28.12 -57.65
CA ALA A 982 31.73 -27.14 -56.65
C ALA A 982 30.57 -26.29 -56.09
N THR A 983 29.40 -26.91 -55.91
CA THR A 983 28.21 -26.24 -55.36
C THR A 983 28.35 -26.05 -53.85
N ALA A 984 27.74 -24.99 -53.32
CA ALA A 984 27.72 -24.65 -51.89
C ALA A 984 26.83 -25.59 -51.05
N GLY A 985 25.99 -26.38 -51.71
CA GLY A 985 24.99 -27.24 -51.07
C GLY A 985 24.22 -28.08 -52.10
N PRO A 986 23.23 -28.85 -51.65
CA PRO A 986 22.37 -29.62 -52.53
C PRO A 986 21.51 -28.68 -53.39
N ALA A 987 21.21 -29.12 -54.62
CA ALA A 987 20.25 -28.43 -55.45
C ALA A 987 18.84 -28.54 -54.84
N ALA A 988 18.06 -27.45 -54.89
CA ALA A 988 16.74 -27.38 -54.26
C ALA A 988 15.66 -26.95 -55.27
N GLU A 989 14.50 -27.61 -55.21
CA GLU A 989 13.31 -27.15 -55.94
C GLU A 989 12.74 -25.90 -55.25
N VAL A 990 12.56 -24.84 -56.02
CA VAL A 990 12.12 -23.53 -55.53
C VAL A 990 11.08 -22.92 -56.47
N LEU A 991 10.19 -22.10 -55.90
CA LEU A 991 9.12 -21.44 -56.65
C LEU A 991 9.58 -20.07 -57.15
N VAL A 992 9.45 -19.81 -58.45
CA VAL A 992 9.74 -18.49 -59.03
C VAL A 992 8.75 -17.44 -58.54
N ASP A 993 9.14 -16.16 -58.60
CA ASP A 993 8.38 -15.02 -58.06
C ASP A 993 6.94 -14.91 -58.60
N SER A 994 6.69 -15.31 -59.85
CA SER A 994 5.34 -15.29 -60.42
C SER A 994 4.40 -16.34 -59.81
N GLY A 995 4.93 -17.33 -59.07
CA GLY A 995 4.16 -18.46 -58.53
C GLY A 995 3.72 -19.48 -59.58
N VAL A 996 4.17 -19.34 -60.84
CA VAL A 996 3.68 -20.12 -62.00
C VAL A 996 4.57 -21.32 -62.33
N ALA A 997 5.83 -21.36 -61.85
CA ALA A 997 6.80 -22.39 -62.21
C ALA A 997 7.73 -22.80 -61.05
N THR A 998 7.98 -24.11 -60.94
CA THR A 998 9.03 -24.65 -60.07
C THR A 998 10.31 -24.83 -60.88
N VAL A 999 11.42 -24.34 -60.36
CA VAL A 999 12.77 -24.47 -60.94
C VAL A 999 13.71 -25.10 -59.91
N VAL A 1000 14.89 -25.53 -60.35
CA VAL A 1000 15.92 -26.06 -59.46
C VAL A 1000 17.03 -25.02 -59.29
N ALA A 1001 17.29 -24.60 -58.06
CA ALA A 1001 18.38 -23.73 -57.69
C ALA A 1001 19.63 -24.56 -57.36
N VAL A 1002 20.72 -24.31 -58.08
CA VAL A 1002 22.05 -24.90 -57.82
C VAL A 1002 22.91 -23.85 -57.11
N PRO A 1003 23.17 -23.99 -55.80
CA PRO A 1003 23.78 -22.92 -55.02
C PRO A 1003 25.31 -22.85 -55.15
N TYR A 1004 25.85 -21.63 -55.09
CA TYR A 1004 27.27 -21.31 -55.10
C TYR A 1004 27.61 -20.25 -54.05
N GLU A 1005 28.75 -20.42 -53.39
CA GLU A 1005 29.25 -19.43 -52.44
C GLU A 1005 29.78 -18.22 -53.19
N VAL A 1006 29.53 -17.04 -52.62
CA VAL A 1006 30.17 -15.82 -53.09
C VAL A 1006 31.41 -15.52 -52.25
N TRP A 1007 32.40 -14.93 -52.87
CA TRP A 1007 33.62 -14.49 -52.21
C TRP A 1007 33.95 -13.05 -52.62
N PHE A 1008 34.58 -12.31 -51.70
CA PHE A 1008 34.85 -10.89 -51.86
C PHE A 1008 36.31 -10.65 -52.26
N HIS A 1009 36.51 -9.77 -53.24
CA HIS A 1009 37.84 -9.34 -53.69
C HIS A 1009 37.73 -7.98 -54.39
N ASP A 1010 38.72 -7.09 -54.22
CA ASP A 1010 38.80 -5.79 -54.89
C ASP A 1010 37.46 -5.01 -54.97
N ASP A 1011 36.80 -4.85 -53.83
CA ASP A 1011 35.53 -4.11 -53.68
C ASP A 1011 34.31 -4.72 -54.40
N ARG A 1012 34.36 -6.03 -54.71
CA ARG A 1012 33.31 -6.74 -55.46
C ARG A 1012 33.09 -8.15 -54.95
N TRP A 1013 31.90 -8.67 -55.23
CA TRP A 1013 31.54 -10.06 -54.96
C TRP A 1013 31.66 -10.89 -56.23
N TYR A 1014 32.15 -12.11 -56.09
CA TYR A 1014 32.33 -13.04 -57.19
C TYR A 1014 31.74 -14.40 -56.85
N ALA A 1015 31.25 -15.10 -57.86
CA ALA A 1015 30.92 -16.52 -57.78
C ALA A 1015 31.59 -17.27 -58.93
N ASP A 1016 32.23 -18.40 -58.61
CA ASP A 1016 32.88 -19.26 -59.60
C ASP A 1016 31.97 -20.46 -59.89
N ILE A 1017 31.35 -20.48 -61.08
CA ILE A 1017 30.41 -21.51 -61.49
C ILE A 1017 31.14 -22.56 -62.32
N ALA A 1018 31.24 -23.80 -61.84
CA ALA A 1018 31.89 -24.89 -62.56
C ALA A 1018 30.87 -25.70 -63.37
N LEU A 1019 31.11 -25.82 -64.69
CA LEU A 1019 30.25 -26.56 -65.61
C LEU A 1019 30.99 -27.70 -66.34
N PRO A 1020 31.61 -28.65 -65.62
CA PRO A 1020 32.40 -29.71 -66.24
C PRO A 1020 31.57 -30.62 -67.16
N GLY A 1021 30.29 -30.85 -66.84
CA GLY A 1021 29.40 -31.65 -67.69
C GLY A 1021 29.13 -30.98 -69.04
N VAL A 1022 29.02 -29.65 -69.06
CA VAL A 1022 28.85 -28.87 -70.29
C VAL A 1022 30.13 -28.85 -71.12
N ALA A 1023 31.28 -28.61 -70.49
CA ALA A 1023 32.58 -28.58 -71.17
C ALA A 1023 33.01 -29.94 -71.74
N ALA A 1024 32.58 -31.04 -71.13
CA ALA A 1024 32.83 -32.38 -71.64
C ALA A 1024 31.92 -32.74 -72.84
N ALA A 1025 30.77 -32.07 -72.98
CA ALA A 1025 29.77 -32.39 -73.98
C ALA A 1025 30.00 -31.69 -75.33
N SER A 1026 30.58 -30.48 -75.34
CA SER A 1026 30.78 -29.71 -76.57
C SER A 1026 32.01 -28.82 -76.48
N TYR A 1027 32.64 -28.54 -77.63
CA TYR A 1027 33.79 -27.66 -77.74
C TYR A 1027 33.37 -26.19 -77.71
N CYS A 1028 33.94 -25.40 -76.80
CA CYS A 1028 33.69 -23.97 -76.63
C CYS A 1028 32.19 -23.55 -76.66
N PRO A 1029 31.28 -24.25 -75.95
CA PRO A 1029 29.86 -23.94 -76.01
C PRO A 1029 29.57 -22.56 -75.43
N PHE A 1030 28.55 -21.89 -75.97
CA PHE A 1030 28.02 -20.66 -75.39
C PHE A 1030 27.10 -21.00 -74.23
N VAL A 1031 27.34 -20.37 -73.09
CA VAL A 1031 26.52 -20.51 -71.89
C VAL A 1031 25.93 -19.15 -71.56
N GLN A 1032 24.62 -19.11 -71.38
CA GLN A 1032 23.92 -18.01 -70.74
C GLN A 1032 23.37 -18.52 -69.41
N LEU A 1033 23.99 -18.11 -68.32
CA LEU A 1033 23.55 -18.51 -66.99
C LEU A 1033 22.27 -17.74 -66.64
N ALA A 1034 21.29 -18.45 -66.10
CA ALA A 1034 20.19 -17.85 -65.37
C ALA A 1034 20.58 -17.87 -63.88
N VAL A 1035 20.75 -16.71 -63.27
CA VAL A 1035 21.21 -16.59 -61.88
C VAL A 1035 20.22 -15.81 -61.01
N ALA A 1036 20.16 -16.17 -59.74
CA ALA A 1036 19.34 -15.48 -58.74
C ALA A 1036 20.07 -15.49 -57.38
N ARG A 1037 19.71 -14.56 -56.49
CA ARG A 1037 20.10 -14.66 -55.09
C ARG A 1037 19.22 -15.72 -54.42
N TYR A 1038 19.84 -16.59 -53.64
CA TYR A 1038 19.20 -17.73 -52.99
C TYR A 1038 19.49 -17.71 -51.50
N GLN A 1039 18.42 -17.77 -50.70
CA GLN A 1039 18.48 -17.86 -49.24
C GLN A 1039 17.84 -19.18 -48.81
N PRO A 1040 18.63 -20.21 -48.47
CA PRO A 1040 18.10 -21.52 -48.11
C PRO A 1040 17.28 -21.50 -46.82
N SER A 1041 17.52 -20.52 -45.93
CA SER A 1041 16.78 -20.33 -44.68
C SER A 1041 15.73 -19.20 -44.80
N SER A 1042 14.96 -19.19 -45.88
CA SER A 1042 13.76 -18.35 -46.04
C SER A 1042 12.50 -19.09 -45.66
N LEU A 1043 11.40 -18.35 -45.44
CA LEU A 1043 10.07 -18.95 -45.42
C LEU A 1043 9.78 -19.66 -46.75
N PRO A 1044 8.98 -20.74 -46.74
CA PRO A 1044 8.62 -21.46 -47.95
C PRO A 1044 8.15 -20.54 -49.07
N HIS A 1045 8.67 -20.77 -50.27
CA HIS A 1045 8.41 -20.00 -51.48
C HIS A 1045 9.04 -18.60 -51.54
N LEU A 1046 9.83 -18.18 -50.55
CA LEU A 1046 10.56 -16.89 -50.55
C LEU A 1046 12.08 -17.07 -50.66
N GLU A 1047 12.56 -18.26 -51.01
CA GLU A 1047 13.98 -18.62 -51.04
C GLU A 1047 14.73 -17.96 -52.20
N LEU A 1048 14.04 -17.63 -53.29
CA LEU A 1048 14.65 -17.19 -54.54
C LEU A 1048 14.24 -15.75 -54.92
N SER A 1049 15.21 -14.95 -55.36
CA SER A 1049 14.96 -13.65 -56.00
C SER A 1049 14.37 -13.81 -57.41
N SER A 1050 14.03 -12.68 -58.05
CA SER A 1050 13.82 -12.67 -59.50
C SER A 1050 15.12 -13.10 -60.23
N ILE A 1051 14.95 -13.80 -61.35
CA ILE A 1051 16.02 -14.43 -62.11
C ILE A 1051 16.59 -13.44 -63.13
N VAL A 1052 17.91 -13.36 -63.21
CA VAL A 1052 18.67 -12.50 -64.12
C VAL A 1052 19.53 -13.37 -65.04
N HIS A 1053 19.51 -13.08 -66.33
CA HIS A 1053 20.35 -13.79 -67.29
C HIS A 1053 21.67 -13.06 -67.48
N THR A 1054 22.77 -13.81 -67.55
CA THR A 1054 24.08 -13.25 -67.90
C THR A 1054 24.16 -12.94 -69.39
N GLU A 1055 25.26 -12.30 -69.80
CA GLU A 1055 25.67 -12.33 -71.20
C GLU A 1055 25.99 -13.76 -71.66
N LEU A 1056 25.96 -14.00 -72.98
CA LEU A 1056 26.38 -15.26 -73.58
C LEU A 1056 27.91 -15.33 -73.62
N VAL A 1057 28.49 -16.30 -72.91
CA VAL A 1057 29.95 -16.45 -72.76
C VAL A 1057 30.38 -17.83 -73.22
N GLN A 1058 31.53 -17.92 -73.91
CA GLN A 1058 32.11 -19.21 -74.29
C GLN A 1058 32.76 -19.89 -73.08
N LEU A 1059 32.43 -21.15 -72.85
CA LEU A 1059 33.08 -21.96 -71.83
C LEU A 1059 34.41 -22.50 -72.38
N LEU A 1060 35.52 -22.22 -71.70
CA LEU A 1060 36.83 -22.69 -72.14
C LEU A 1060 36.94 -24.22 -71.97
N PRO A 1061 37.50 -24.93 -72.96
CA PRO A 1061 37.54 -26.38 -72.92
C PRO A 1061 38.66 -26.86 -71.99
N GLU A 1062 38.46 -27.99 -71.33
CA GLU A 1062 39.52 -28.54 -70.47
C GLU A 1062 40.69 -29.09 -71.30
N ARG A 1063 41.91 -28.92 -70.78
CA ARG A 1063 43.14 -29.36 -71.46
C ARG A 1063 44.06 -30.10 -70.51
N THR A 1064 44.62 -31.20 -70.98
CA THR A 1064 45.70 -31.93 -70.31
C THR A 1064 46.90 -31.96 -71.23
N LEU A 1065 47.94 -31.21 -70.89
CA LEU A 1065 49.22 -31.24 -71.57
C LEU A 1065 50.15 -32.17 -70.80
N THR A 1066 50.62 -33.23 -71.44
CA THR A 1066 51.71 -34.08 -70.93
C THR A 1066 52.98 -33.79 -71.71
N VAL A 1067 54.02 -33.35 -71.04
CA VAL A 1067 55.37 -33.11 -71.59
C VAL A 1067 56.31 -34.17 -71.04
N ASN A 1068 56.82 -35.04 -71.90
CA ASN A 1068 57.75 -36.10 -71.56
C ASN A 1068 59.11 -35.84 -72.21
N ARG A 1069 60.17 -35.91 -71.41
CA ARG A 1069 61.54 -35.90 -71.91
C ARG A 1069 62.11 -37.31 -71.85
N ARG A 1070 62.31 -37.96 -72.99
CA ARG A 1070 62.96 -39.28 -73.08
C ARG A 1070 64.44 -39.08 -73.42
N GLY A 1071 65.32 -39.16 -72.42
CA GLY A 1071 66.77 -38.98 -72.60
C GLY A 1071 67.18 -37.57 -73.09
N PRO A 1072 68.45 -37.39 -73.51
CA PRO A 1072 68.98 -36.06 -73.87
C PRO A 1072 68.53 -35.56 -75.25
N ALA A 1073 67.97 -36.42 -76.11
CA ALA A 1073 67.85 -36.14 -77.54
C ALA A 1073 66.49 -35.57 -77.99
N ALA A 1074 65.38 -35.81 -77.28
CA ALA A 1074 64.06 -35.40 -77.76
C ALA A 1074 63.09 -35.03 -76.63
N VAL A 1075 62.14 -34.15 -76.95
CA VAL A 1075 60.97 -33.87 -76.12
C VAL A 1075 59.70 -34.30 -76.85
N GLU A 1076 58.81 -34.93 -76.12
CA GLU A 1076 57.54 -35.48 -76.59
C GLU A 1076 56.39 -34.81 -75.84
N ILE A 1077 55.42 -34.27 -76.56
CA ILE A 1077 54.21 -33.69 -75.97
C ILE A 1077 52.96 -34.44 -76.43
N LEU A 1078 51.94 -34.40 -75.58
CA LEU A 1078 50.58 -34.82 -75.89
C LEU A 1078 49.62 -33.81 -75.24
N LEU A 1079 48.89 -33.05 -76.08
CA LEU A 1079 47.83 -32.16 -75.63
C LEU A 1079 46.47 -32.83 -75.88
N GLU A 1080 45.73 -33.09 -74.81
CA GLU A 1080 44.46 -33.82 -74.82
C GLU A 1080 43.31 -32.95 -74.32
N GLY A 1081 42.13 -33.18 -74.88
CA GLY A 1081 40.88 -32.50 -74.53
C GLY A 1081 39.90 -32.55 -75.70
N LEU A 1082 38.64 -32.19 -75.45
CA LEU A 1082 37.64 -32.09 -76.51
C LEU A 1082 38.01 -30.93 -77.46
N GLY A 1083 38.07 -31.21 -78.76
CA GLY A 1083 38.30 -30.22 -79.83
C GLY A 1083 37.26 -30.40 -80.95
N PRO A 1084 37.17 -29.44 -81.89
CA PRO A 1084 36.21 -29.49 -82.98
C PRO A 1084 36.67 -30.47 -84.08
N THR A 1085 35.73 -31.05 -84.82
CA THR A 1085 35.99 -31.95 -85.96
C THR A 1085 35.95 -31.25 -87.32
N GLY A 1086 35.42 -30.02 -87.39
CA GLY A 1086 35.37 -29.19 -88.59
C GLY A 1086 35.03 -27.71 -88.28
N PRO A 1087 35.19 -26.74 -89.20
CA PRO A 1087 35.68 -26.88 -90.57
C PRO A 1087 37.14 -27.36 -90.68
N GLN A 1088 37.95 -27.20 -89.64
CA GLN A 1088 39.27 -27.83 -89.50
C GLN A 1088 39.47 -28.28 -88.04
N PRO A 1089 40.16 -29.40 -87.78
CA PRO A 1089 40.53 -29.77 -86.41
C PRO A 1089 41.57 -28.81 -85.85
N ASN A 1090 41.56 -28.63 -84.52
CA ASN A 1090 42.56 -27.79 -83.85
C ASN A 1090 43.97 -28.30 -84.10
N GLN A 1091 44.84 -27.37 -84.50
CA GLN A 1091 46.26 -27.62 -84.69
C GLN A 1091 47.00 -27.43 -83.36
N VAL A 1092 47.94 -28.30 -83.06
CA VAL A 1092 48.86 -28.17 -81.93
C VAL A 1092 50.27 -27.97 -82.47
N ASP A 1093 50.91 -26.89 -82.04
CA ASP A 1093 52.31 -26.60 -82.31
C ASP A 1093 53.15 -26.91 -81.06
N LEU A 1094 54.15 -27.76 -81.23
CA LEU A 1094 55.29 -27.95 -80.35
C LEU A 1094 56.43 -27.07 -80.86
N ILE A 1095 56.84 -26.07 -80.09
CA ILE A 1095 57.96 -25.19 -80.44
C ILE A 1095 59.02 -25.32 -79.36
N VAL A 1096 60.18 -25.88 -79.69
CA VAL A 1096 61.37 -25.84 -78.84
C VAL A 1096 62.08 -24.53 -79.11
N GLU A 1097 62.23 -23.72 -78.08
CA GLU A 1097 62.90 -22.43 -78.14
C GLU A 1097 64.17 -22.45 -77.31
N GLN A 1098 65.20 -21.78 -77.82
CA GLN A 1098 66.46 -21.57 -77.16
C GLN A 1098 66.61 -20.12 -76.73
N CYS A 1099 67.08 -19.91 -75.50
CA CYS A 1099 67.41 -18.60 -75.02
C CYS A 1099 68.78 -18.15 -75.53
N LEU A 1100 68.86 -17.00 -76.20
CA LEU A 1100 70.10 -16.42 -76.75
C LEU A 1100 70.55 -15.15 -75.99
N LEU A 1101 70.20 -15.05 -74.70
CA LEU A 1101 70.57 -13.90 -73.88
C LEU A 1101 72.07 -13.86 -73.55
N PRO A 1102 72.66 -12.65 -73.37
CA PRO A 1102 74.02 -12.51 -72.86
C PRO A 1102 74.21 -13.15 -71.47
N PRO A 1103 75.44 -13.57 -71.10
CA PRO A 1103 75.72 -14.14 -69.77
C PRO A 1103 75.31 -13.19 -68.63
N GLY A 1104 74.50 -13.68 -67.67
CA GLY A 1104 74.11 -12.94 -66.45
C GLY A 1104 72.63 -12.58 -66.31
N VAL A 1105 71.82 -12.75 -67.36
CA VAL A 1105 70.36 -12.57 -67.31
C VAL A 1105 69.67 -13.93 -67.15
N SER A 1106 68.75 -14.05 -66.18
CA SER A 1106 68.02 -15.32 -65.96
C SER A 1106 67.02 -15.57 -67.08
N ALA A 1107 67.06 -16.78 -67.65
CA ALA A 1107 66.09 -17.22 -68.66
C ALA A 1107 64.63 -17.14 -68.17
N THR A 1108 64.39 -17.20 -66.86
CA THR A 1108 63.06 -17.07 -66.25
C THR A 1108 62.53 -15.64 -66.18
N THR A 1109 63.34 -14.61 -66.48
CA THR A 1109 62.97 -13.19 -66.30
C THR A 1109 62.62 -12.46 -67.59
N VAL A 1110 62.68 -13.13 -68.75
CA VAL A 1110 62.40 -12.52 -70.07
C VAL A 1110 61.41 -13.39 -70.85
N GLU A 1111 60.21 -12.86 -71.10
CA GLU A 1111 59.13 -13.57 -71.82
C GLU A 1111 58.84 -13.04 -73.23
N LEU A 1112 59.55 -12.00 -73.69
CA LEU A 1112 59.32 -11.37 -75.00
C LEU A 1112 59.52 -12.35 -76.16
N THR A 1113 58.41 -12.83 -76.72
CA THR A 1113 58.32 -13.55 -78.00
C THR A 1113 57.47 -12.74 -78.97
N ALA A 1114 58.02 -12.41 -80.14
CA ALA A 1114 57.23 -11.84 -81.24
C ALA A 1114 56.77 -12.95 -82.17
N LEU A 1115 55.52 -12.89 -82.64
CA LEU A 1115 55.00 -13.81 -83.66
C LEU A 1115 55.73 -13.60 -85.01
N THR A 1116 56.07 -12.36 -85.33
CA THR A 1116 56.86 -11.97 -86.50
C THR A 1116 57.80 -10.82 -86.13
N PRO A 1117 59.04 -11.09 -85.66
CA PRO A 1117 59.97 -10.02 -85.35
C PRO A 1117 60.39 -9.29 -86.65
N PRO A 1118 60.45 -7.94 -86.66
CA PRO A 1118 61.24 -7.20 -87.65
C PRO A 1118 62.67 -7.75 -87.75
N ALA A 1119 63.28 -7.71 -88.93
CA ALA A 1119 64.60 -8.31 -89.18
C ALA A 1119 65.70 -7.84 -88.20
N ASP A 1120 65.55 -6.64 -87.62
CA ASP A 1120 66.50 -6.03 -86.70
C ASP A 1120 66.21 -6.28 -85.21
N THR A 1121 65.24 -7.14 -84.87
CA THR A 1121 64.87 -7.41 -83.47
C THR A 1121 65.56 -8.66 -82.94
N THR A 1122 66.41 -8.51 -81.93
CA THR A 1122 67.03 -9.64 -81.22
C THR A 1122 66.01 -10.26 -80.26
N LEU A 1123 65.46 -11.41 -80.61
CA LEU A 1123 64.56 -12.15 -79.73
C LEU A 1123 65.35 -12.88 -78.63
N ALA A 1124 64.86 -12.78 -77.39
CA ALA A 1124 65.45 -13.50 -76.26
C ALA A 1124 65.28 -15.01 -76.38
N TRP A 1125 64.15 -15.45 -76.94
CA TRP A 1125 63.83 -16.85 -77.20
C TRP A 1125 63.63 -17.06 -78.71
N VAL A 1126 64.43 -17.98 -79.29
CA VAL A 1126 64.41 -18.28 -80.72
C VAL A 1126 63.99 -19.73 -80.93
N ALA A 1127 63.02 -19.98 -81.80
CA ALA A 1127 62.60 -21.33 -82.15
C ALA A 1127 63.74 -22.10 -82.84
N VAL A 1128 64.11 -23.25 -82.29
CA VAL A 1128 65.17 -24.13 -82.80
C VAL A 1128 64.64 -25.45 -83.33
N ALA A 1129 63.45 -25.87 -82.92
CA ALA A 1129 62.74 -26.99 -83.51
C ALA A 1129 61.23 -26.78 -83.39
N THR A 1130 60.48 -27.21 -84.40
CA THR A 1130 59.01 -27.13 -84.42
C THR A 1130 58.42 -28.43 -84.91
N ALA A 1131 57.36 -28.90 -84.27
CA ALA A 1131 56.52 -29.98 -84.77
C ALA A 1131 55.06 -29.54 -84.68
N THR A 1132 54.27 -29.90 -85.67
CA THR A 1132 52.85 -29.51 -85.75
C THR A 1132 52.02 -30.76 -86.01
N GLY A 1133 50.87 -30.89 -85.36
CA GLY A 1133 49.89 -31.94 -85.64
C GLY A 1133 48.50 -31.58 -85.12
N ALA A 1134 47.59 -32.55 -85.10
CA ALA A 1134 46.24 -32.33 -84.59
C ALA A 1134 46.17 -32.50 -83.07
N LEU A 1135 45.19 -31.86 -82.42
CA LEU A 1135 44.87 -32.10 -81.01
C LEU A 1135 44.70 -33.61 -80.74
N GLY A 1136 45.22 -34.11 -79.61
CA GLY A 1136 45.20 -35.53 -79.25
C GLY A 1136 46.28 -36.39 -79.93
N THR A 1137 47.09 -35.82 -80.84
CA THR A 1137 48.25 -36.52 -81.41
C THR A 1137 49.52 -36.24 -80.61
N ARG A 1138 50.40 -37.24 -80.56
CA ARG A 1138 51.68 -37.15 -79.87
C ARG A 1138 52.71 -36.53 -80.80
N LEU A 1139 53.30 -35.40 -80.39
CA LEU A 1139 54.29 -34.67 -81.17
C LEU A 1139 55.66 -34.82 -80.51
N SER A 1140 56.70 -34.97 -81.32
CA SER A 1140 58.07 -35.02 -80.83
C SER A 1140 58.96 -34.07 -81.62
N ALA A 1141 59.87 -33.40 -80.92
CA ALA A 1141 60.89 -32.54 -81.52
C ALA A 1141 62.26 -32.93 -80.96
N GLN A 1142 63.25 -32.97 -81.84
CA GLN A 1142 64.63 -33.23 -81.46
C GLN A 1142 65.20 -31.98 -80.78
N LEU A 1143 65.90 -32.20 -79.66
CA LEU A 1143 66.61 -31.14 -78.96
C LEU A 1143 67.97 -30.91 -79.62
N PRO A 1144 68.48 -29.67 -79.68
CA PRO A 1144 69.83 -29.40 -80.18
C PRO A 1144 70.87 -30.19 -79.39
N ALA A 1145 71.80 -30.86 -80.08
CA ALA A 1145 72.86 -31.66 -79.43
C ALA A 1145 73.82 -30.82 -78.57
N SER A 1146 73.95 -29.53 -78.86
CA SER A 1146 74.77 -28.57 -78.10
C SER A 1146 74.05 -27.21 -78.06
N PRO A 1147 73.10 -27.03 -77.15
CA PRO A 1147 72.34 -25.80 -77.07
C PRO A 1147 73.22 -24.63 -76.58
N ALA A 1148 73.21 -23.49 -77.29
CA ALA A 1148 73.88 -22.25 -76.91
C ALA A 1148 73.33 -21.58 -75.63
N GLY A 1149 72.17 -22.02 -75.15
CA GLY A 1149 71.53 -21.53 -73.91
C GLY A 1149 70.34 -22.40 -73.49
N PRO A 1150 69.68 -22.07 -72.36
CA PRO A 1150 68.53 -22.81 -71.84
C PRO A 1150 67.45 -23.05 -72.89
N LEU A 1151 66.79 -24.21 -72.82
CA LEU A 1151 65.72 -24.60 -73.73
C LEU A 1151 64.37 -24.52 -73.01
N ARG A 1152 63.31 -24.13 -73.73
CA ARG A 1152 61.93 -24.25 -73.28
C ARG A 1152 61.08 -24.86 -74.38
N VAL A 1153 59.99 -25.52 -73.99
CA VAL A 1153 58.93 -25.95 -74.88
C VAL A 1153 57.77 -24.99 -74.75
N ARG A 1154 57.37 -24.39 -75.86
CA ARG A 1154 56.11 -23.66 -75.99
C ARG A 1154 55.13 -24.51 -76.77
N VAL A 1155 54.01 -24.83 -76.14
CA VAL A 1155 52.89 -25.53 -76.78
C VAL A 1155 51.78 -24.53 -77.07
N ARG A 1156 51.24 -24.57 -78.29
CA ARG A 1156 50.10 -23.73 -78.68
C ARG A 1156 49.05 -24.60 -79.36
N GLU A 1157 47.82 -24.47 -78.92
CA GLU A 1157 46.65 -24.94 -79.65
C GLU A 1157 46.08 -23.78 -80.45
N VAL A 1158 45.92 -23.98 -81.75
CA VAL A 1158 45.52 -23.00 -82.73
C VAL A 1158 44.28 -23.47 -83.45
N GLU A 1159 43.22 -22.68 -83.35
CA GLU A 1159 42.08 -22.72 -84.26
C GLU A 1159 42.41 -21.97 -85.54
N ARG A 1160 42.08 -22.54 -86.70
CA ARG A 1160 42.26 -21.90 -88.01
C ARG A 1160 40.90 -21.49 -88.57
N LEU A 1161 40.66 -20.19 -88.66
CA LEU A 1161 39.42 -19.64 -89.20
C LEU A 1161 39.48 -19.65 -90.73
N GLU A 1162 38.48 -20.24 -91.39
CA GLU A 1162 38.35 -20.12 -92.84
C GLU A 1162 37.98 -18.68 -93.21
N THR A 1163 38.94 -17.91 -93.71
CA THR A 1163 38.60 -16.67 -94.43
C THR A 1163 37.96 -17.07 -95.75
N GLY A 1164 36.67 -16.75 -95.94
CA GLY A 1164 35.95 -17.04 -97.17
C GLY A 1164 36.78 -16.69 -98.41
N ALA A 1165 36.65 -17.50 -99.47
CA ALA A 1165 37.51 -17.60 -100.65
C ALA A 1165 37.73 -16.31 -101.50
N GLY A 1166 37.40 -15.13 -100.98
CA GLY A 1166 37.68 -13.81 -101.58
C GLY A 1166 38.54 -12.85 -100.74
N ALA A 1167 39.04 -13.25 -99.56
CA ALA A 1167 39.86 -12.37 -98.69
C ALA A 1167 41.38 -12.69 -98.70
N ALA A 1168 41.82 -13.67 -99.49
CA ALA A 1168 43.23 -13.93 -99.76
C ALA A 1168 43.72 -12.97 -100.87
N GLY A 1169 43.90 -11.70 -100.55
CA GLY A 1169 44.39 -10.71 -101.53
C GLY A 1169 44.37 -9.23 -101.17
N ALA A 1170 43.90 -8.84 -99.97
CA ALA A 1170 44.06 -7.45 -99.51
C ALA A 1170 45.45 -7.28 -98.85
N PRO A 1171 46.33 -6.38 -99.34
CA PRO A 1171 47.60 -6.12 -98.69
C PRO A 1171 47.33 -5.41 -97.35
N GLY A 1172 47.52 -6.12 -96.24
CA GLY A 1172 47.41 -5.57 -94.88
C GLY A 1172 46.63 -6.40 -93.86
N THR A 1173 45.95 -7.49 -94.25
CA THR A 1173 45.37 -8.43 -93.27
C THR A 1173 46.48 -9.30 -92.68
N SER A 1174 46.85 -9.04 -91.42
CA SER A 1174 47.81 -9.85 -90.65
C SER A 1174 47.38 -11.31 -90.63
N ALA A 1175 48.34 -12.25 -90.75
CA ALA A 1175 48.10 -13.69 -90.55
C ALA A 1175 47.50 -14.01 -89.17
N GLU A 1176 47.61 -13.07 -88.23
CA GLU A 1176 47.01 -13.15 -86.90
C GLU A 1176 45.48 -13.08 -86.91
N LEU A 1177 44.85 -12.60 -87.99
CA LEU A 1177 43.38 -12.57 -88.13
C LEU A 1177 42.78 -13.91 -88.62
N THR A 1178 43.61 -14.90 -88.99
CA THR A 1178 43.17 -16.23 -89.46
C THR A 1178 43.40 -17.35 -88.44
N GLN A 1179 44.03 -17.03 -87.30
CA GLN A 1179 44.41 -17.98 -86.26
C GLN A 1179 43.98 -17.49 -84.88
N ARG A 1180 43.26 -18.31 -84.11
CA ARG A 1180 42.90 -18.04 -82.71
C ARG A 1180 43.65 -19.02 -81.79
N ILE A 1181 44.40 -18.51 -80.82
CA ILE A 1181 45.08 -19.35 -79.83
C ILE A 1181 44.07 -19.71 -78.73
N VAL A 1182 43.82 -21.01 -78.54
CA VAL A 1182 42.83 -21.55 -77.59
C VAL A 1182 43.50 -21.98 -76.27
N PHE A 1183 44.74 -22.42 -76.37
CA PHE A 1183 45.56 -22.86 -75.27
C PHE A 1183 47.01 -22.54 -75.61
N THR A 1184 47.76 -21.99 -74.67
CA THR A 1184 49.21 -21.93 -74.77
C THR A 1184 49.82 -22.16 -73.42
N GLU A 1185 50.94 -22.88 -73.40
CA GLU A 1185 51.69 -23.16 -72.19
C GLU A 1185 53.18 -23.22 -72.51
N VAL A 1186 54.01 -22.81 -71.56
CA VAL A 1186 55.46 -22.75 -71.70
C VAL A 1186 56.11 -23.51 -70.56
N GLN A 1187 56.89 -24.53 -70.88
CA GLN A 1187 57.60 -25.36 -69.91
C GLN A 1187 59.11 -25.30 -70.15
N LEU A 1188 59.89 -24.88 -69.15
CA LEU A 1188 61.36 -24.93 -69.21
C LEU A 1188 61.85 -26.38 -69.24
N ILE A 1189 62.84 -26.64 -70.10
CA ILE A 1189 63.56 -27.92 -70.14
C ILE A 1189 64.77 -27.78 -69.22
N ALA A 1190 64.77 -28.52 -68.11
CA ALA A 1190 65.91 -28.53 -67.19
C ALA A 1190 67.21 -28.92 -67.93
N SER A 1191 68.32 -28.22 -67.69
CA SER A 1191 69.64 -28.69 -68.14
C SER A 1191 69.95 -30.01 -67.45
N ALA A 1192 70.39 -31.02 -68.22
CA ALA A 1192 70.76 -32.32 -67.67
C ALA A 1192 71.96 -32.21 -66.72
#